data_AF-A0A498HP42-F1
#
_entry.id   AF-A0A498HP42-F1
#
_cell.length_a   1.000
_cell.length_b   1.000
_cell.length_c   1.000
_cell.angle_alpha   90.00
_cell.angle_beta   90.00
_cell.angle_gamma   90.00
#
_symmetry.space_group_name_H-M   'P 1'
#
loop_
_entity.id
_entity.type
_entity.pdbx_description
1 polymer ?
#
loop_
_entity_poly.entity_id
_entity_poly.type
_entity_poly.pdbx_seq_one_letter_code
_entity_poly.pdbx_strand_id
1 'polypeptide(L)'
;MAKFLTRMIKCFFSMALLLPTFRHALSQAAQVNIPPAPPTVFITVDQSGSNDYTKIQDAIDAVPSNNALPVYIWVKPGIYYEKINVPSDKPFITISGSTSYASDTVITWKESGEINETAVFTLWASDFVGRNFTVQNTYGTGGKAVALRVSGDRVAFYGCSIMSHQDALFADIGKQYYKDCYIEGDTDFIFGSASSLFENCHMHSLSEQNGAITAQKRDSPSQDAGFLFLGGEITGVGRAVLGRPWGPYSTVIFAYTKMSNAILPQGWDSWGRSTDYLSKVYYGEYKCIGAGAVTAERVAWEHNVTPKEFTSFMNKVRGFGIGSWQGSDGGGWKYGAPPRVGRDGEGNNGGRQQGPPTPIGDGGKQGYPTPIGGGGQHGPPPPATREGGQYGAPAPFAVGWQHGPPPSVAGGGQYGAPPPFAGGWQQGPPTPVGGGGQHGPPPPVGGERERNNGGGWKHAAPIPNGGGGGVRNNAGVGQHGVPNVGGASIEGWADVQWSGCEKGAAHPGLWGLSLTKCFFVMASLYVLLALSQAEAETTQGSTAILITVDQSGKGDYEKIQDAIDAVPSNNVDLVFIRVKPGVYKEKITVPADKPFITISGTKAVDTIITWNDSGDIFESATFSVLASDFIGRYLTIQNTYGSGGKAVALRASGDRAAFYVCRILSYQDTLLDDTGRHYYNNCYIEGATDFICGNGASFFEKCHLHSISNGGGAITAQRRMSPSEDTGFFFFGCKITGVKTAVLGRPWGVYSRVIFAFTYMPNIILPQGWNDWGNSADQLSSVYYGQYKCSGPGAVTSKRVDWSRVLTSEEAAPFITKDSIDGKAWIRAAPTSFKKKAFPPKN
;
A
#
# COMPACT_ATOMS: atom_id res chain seq x y z
N MET A 1 39.89 -40.57 37.65
CA MET A 1 40.02 -39.28 36.93
C MET A 1 41.15 -39.25 35.90
N ALA A 2 42.44 -39.41 36.25
CA ALA A 2 43.58 -39.19 35.33
C ALA A 2 43.41 -39.69 33.88
N LYS A 3 43.07 -40.97 33.66
CA LYS A 3 42.88 -41.55 32.30
C LYS A 3 41.78 -40.86 31.46
N PHE A 4 40.82 -40.18 32.09
CA PHE A 4 39.77 -39.39 31.43
C PHE A 4 40.31 -38.01 31.03
N LEU A 5 41.05 -37.34 31.93
CA LEU A 5 41.70 -36.06 31.65
C LEU A 5 42.73 -36.18 30.51
N THR A 6 43.54 -37.25 30.51
CA THR A 6 44.48 -37.56 29.40
C THR A 6 43.76 -37.79 28.06
N ARG A 7 42.53 -38.31 28.06
CA ARG A 7 41.71 -38.43 26.84
C ARG A 7 41.19 -37.07 26.37
N MET A 8 40.66 -36.23 27.26
CA MET A 8 40.21 -34.88 26.89
C MET A 8 41.36 -34.02 26.34
N ILE A 9 42.53 -34.02 26.98
CA ILE A 9 43.69 -33.26 26.51
C ILE A 9 44.13 -33.72 25.10
N LYS A 10 44.12 -35.03 24.82
CA LYS A 10 44.40 -35.54 23.47
C LYS A 10 43.34 -35.14 22.45
N CYS A 11 42.06 -35.15 22.79
CA CYS A 11 41.00 -34.64 21.92
C CYS A 11 41.18 -33.15 21.61
N PHE A 12 41.49 -32.31 22.62
CA PHE A 12 41.75 -30.88 22.42
C PHE A 12 42.97 -30.63 21.52
N PHE A 13 44.07 -31.37 21.68
CA PHE A 13 45.24 -31.24 20.80
C PHE A 13 44.95 -31.68 19.35
N SER A 14 44.20 -32.78 19.15
CA SER A 14 43.76 -33.18 17.81
C SER A 14 42.83 -32.17 17.15
N MET A 15 41.97 -31.50 17.94
CA MET A 15 41.07 -30.45 17.46
C MET A 15 41.82 -29.15 17.13
N ALA A 16 42.85 -28.81 17.91
CA ALA A 16 43.73 -27.66 17.65
C ALA A 16 44.50 -27.79 16.32
N LEU A 17 44.98 -28.99 15.99
CA LEU A 17 45.73 -29.27 14.76
C LEU A 17 44.88 -29.25 13.48
N LEU A 18 43.54 -29.28 13.59
CA LEU A 18 42.62 -29.24 12.44
C LEU A 18 42.13 -27.82 12.09
N LEU A 19 42.40 -26.81 12.94
CA LEU A 19 41.99 -25.43 12.68
C LEU A 19 42.60 -24.80 11.40
N PRO A 20 43.87 -25.04 11.02
CA PRO A 20 44.43 -24.50 9.78
C PRO A 20 43.79 -25.10 8.52
N THR A 21 43.53 -26.41 8.51
CA THR A 21 42.88 -27.10 7.38
C THR A 21 41.40 -26.74 7.29
N PHE A 22 40.70 -26.57 8.42
CA PHE A 22 39.35 -26.00 8.43
C PHE A 22 39.30 -24.57 7.90
N ARG A 23 40.29 -23.71 8.19
CA ARG A 23 40.35 -22.36 7.59
C ARG A 23 40.53 -22.39 6.07
N HIS A 24 41.32 -23.33 5.53
CA HIS A 24 41.47 -23.49 4.08
C HIS A 24 40.20 -24.06 3.43
N ALA A 25 39.56 -25.05 4.07
CA ALA A 25 38.28 -25.59 3.63
C ALA A 25 37.16 -24.53 3.67
N LEU A 26 37.10 -23.70 4.71
CA LEU A 26 36.19 -22.55 4.80
C LEU A 26 36.50 -21.48 3.75
N SER A 27 37.77 -21.25 3.40
CA SER A 27 38.13 -20.32 2.32
C SER A 27 37.73 -20.82 0.93
N GLN A 28 37.62 -22.14 0.72
CA GLN A 28 37.09 -22.71 -0.53
C GLN A 28 35.55 -22.81 -0.49
N ALA A 29 34.95 -23.14 0.65
CA ALA A 29 33.50 -23.11 0.84
C ALA A 29 32.91 -21.68 0.86
N ALA A 30 33.73 -20.65 1.09
CA ALA A 30 33.36 -19.24 0.93
C ALA A 30 33.15 -18.84 -0.54
N GLN A 31 33.67 -19.61 -1.50
CA GLN A 31 33.07 -19.65 -2.83
C GLN A 31 31.82 -20.54 -2.80
N VAL A 32 30.80 -20.08 -2.06
CA VAL A 32 29.44 -20.49 -2.33
C VAL A 32 29.13 -20.01 -3.74
N ASN A 33 29.21 -20.93 -4.71
CA ASN A 33 28.61 -20.73 -6.01
C ASN A 33 27.10 -20.72 -5.79
N ILE A 34 26.56 -19.55 -5.41
CA ILE A 34 25.13 -19.35 -5.15
C ILE A 34 24.43 -19.80 -6.43
N PRO A 35 23.63 -20.90 -6.41
CA PRO A 35 22.92 -21.31 -7.60
C PRO A 35 22.08 -20.11 -8.04
N PRO A 36 22.17 -19.68 -9.32
CA PRO A 36 21.50 -18.47 -9.77
C PRO A 36 20.02 -18.58 -9.40
N ALA A 37 19.51 -17.54 -8.73
CA ALA A 37 18.19 -17.58 -8.10
C ALA A 37 17.18 -18.17 -9.09
N PRO A 38 16.50 -19.28 -8.74
CA PRO A 38 15.83 -20.12 -9.71
C PRO A 38 14.86 -19.28 -10.54
N PRO A 39 14.90 -19.39 -11.88
CA PRO A 39 14.42 -18.34 -12.76
C PRO A 39 12.95 -18.01 -12.49
N THR A 40 12.71 -16.79 -12.01
CA THR A 40 11.36 -16.25 -11.80
C THR A 40 10.61 -16.32 -13.11
N VAL A 41 9.59 -17.17 -13.18
CA VAL A 41 8.84 -17.36 -14.42
C VAL A 41 7.95 -16.14 -14.63
N PHE A 42 8.24 -15.38 -15.67
CA PHE A 42 7.42 -14.26 -16.11
C PHE A 42 6.55 -14.72 -17.28
N ILE A 43 5.24 -14.56 -17.13
CA ILE A 43 4.25 -14.80 -18.18
C ILE A 43 3.58 -13.46 -18.50
N THR A 44 3.33 -13.17 -19.77
CA THR A 44 2.71 -11.92 -20.22
C THR A 44 1.39 -12.19 -20.94
N VAL A 45 0.38 -11.37 -20.64
CA VAL A 45 -0.99 -11.52 -21.18
C VAL A 45 -1.40 -10.24 -21.90
N ASP A 46 -1.85 -10.34 -23.15
CA ASP A 46 -2.32 -9.21 -23.96
C ASP A 46 -3.31 -9.60 -25.06
N GLN A 47 -4.41 -8.86 -25.17
CA GLN A 47 -5.53 -9.18 -26.05
C GLN A 47 -5.20 -9.07 -27.56
N SER A 48 -4.06 -8.49 -27.96
CA SER A 48 -3.61 -8.46 -29.37
C SER A 48 -2.88 -9.72 -29.82
N GLY A 49 -2.46 -10.60 -28.90
CA GLY A 49 -1.62 -11.76 -29.21
C GLY A 49 -0.13 -11.44 -29.41
N SER A 50 0.32 -10.25 -29.01
CA SER A 50 1.73 -9.82 -29.08
C SER A 50 2.59 -10.30 -27.90
N ASN A 51 2.03 -11.10 -27.00
CA ASN A 51 2.60 -11.62 -25.74
C ASN A 51 2.35 -13.14 -25.64
N ASP A 52 2.87 -13.78 -24.58
CA ASP A 52 2.81 -15.24 -24.39
C ASP A 52 1.38 -15.83 -24.46
N TYR A 53 0.37 -15.11 -23.92
CA TYR A 53 -1.04 -15.51 -23.96
C TYR A 53 -1.97 -14.33 -24.27
N THR A 54 -3.13 -14.61 -24.87
CA THR A 54 -4.21 -13.61 -25.09
C THR A 54 -5.19 -13.52 -23.93
N LYS A 55 -5.23 -14.55 -23.09
CA LYS A 55 -6.15 -14.73 -21.96
C LYS A 55 -5.41 -14.88 -20.65
N ILE A 56 -6.08 -14.49 -19.56
CA ILE A 56 -5.55 -14.63 -18.20
C ILE A 56 -5.67 -16.10 -17.74
N GLN A 57 -6.76 -16.81 -18.08
CA GLN A 57 -6.90 -18.21 -17.68
C GLN A 57 -5.84 -19.11 -18.34
N ASP A 58 -5.61 -18.98 -19.65
CA ASP A 58 -4.62 -19.79 -20.38
C ASP A 58 -3.20 -19.64 -19.76
N ALA A 59 -2.86 -18.44 -19.28
CA ALA A 59 -1.60 -18.17 -18.58
C ALA A 59 -1.52 -18.81 -17.18
N ILE A 60 -2.65 -18.96 -16.47
CA ILE A 60 -2.74 -19.69 -15.20
C ILE A 60 -2.68 -21.20 -15.45
N ASP A 61 -3.32 -21.69 -16.52
CA ASP A 61 -3.34 -23.09 -16.91
C ASP A 61 -1.94 -23.58 -17.32
N ALA A 62 -1.12 -22.71 -17.91
CA ALA A 62 0.29 -22.95 -18.21
C ALA A 62 1.23 -23.05 -16.98
N VAL A 63 0.83 -22.54 -15.80
CA VAL A 63 1.65 -22.67 -14.58
C VAL A 63 1.71 -24.15 -14.13
N PRO A 64 2.88 -24.74 -13.86
CA PRO A 64 2.97 -26.14 -13.43
C PRO A 64 2.27 -26.40 -12.10
N SER A 65 1.56 -27.53 -12.01
CA SER A 65 1.02 -28.04 -10.74
C SER A 65 2.13 -28.28 -9.70
N ASN A 66 1.86 -27.87 -8.47
CA ASN A 66 2.75 -27.87 -7.31
C ASN A 66 4.08 -27.14 -7.56
N ASN A 67 4.04 -26.00 -8.28
CA ASN A 67 5.21 -25.18 -8.53
C ASN A 67 5.85 -24.72 -7.20
N ALA A 68 7.12 -25.05 -7.00
CA ALA A 68 7.91 -24.64 -5.83
C ALA A 68 8.55 -23.24 -5.98
N LEU A 69 8.22 -22.53 -7.07
CA LEU A 69 8.84 -21.25 -7.46
C LEU A 69 7.76 -20.19 -7.74
N PRO A 70 8.00 -18.92 -7.38
CA PRO A 70 7.11 -17.82 -7.74
C PRO A 70 6.95 -17.64 -9.24
N VAL A 71 5.70 -17.44 -9.68
CA VAL A 71 5.35 -17.16 -11.08
C VAL A 71 4.61 -15.83 -11.17
N TYR A 72 4.98 -14.99 -12.12
CA TYR A 72 4.48 -13.62 -12.26
C TYR A 72 3.76 -13.43 -13.59
N ILE A 73 2.43 -13.36 -13.54
CA ILE A 73 1.57 -13.11 -14.69
C ILE A 73 1.32 -11.60 -14.82
N TRP A 74 1.92 -10.98 -15.84
CA TRP A 74 1.81 -9.55 -16.15
C TRP A 74 0.75 -9.30 -17.21
N VAL A 75 -0.37 -8.71 -16.81
CA VAL A 75 -1.53 -8.46 -17.66
C VAL A 75 -1.48 -7.04 -18.24
N LYS A 76 -1.66 -6.91 -19.56
CA LYS A 76 -1.71 -5.62 -20.26
C LYS A 76 -3.05 -4.89 -20.05
N PRO A 77 -3.09 -3.55 -20.23
CA PRO A 77 -4.35 -2.83 -20.20
C PRO A 77 -5.37 -3.41 -21.18
N GLY A 78 -6.60 -3.62 -20.72
CA GLY A 78 -7.63 -4.34 -21.47
C GLY A 78 -8.85 -4.68 -20.61
N ILE A 79 -9.91 -5.12 -21.29
CA ILE A 79 -11.14 -5.60 -20.65
C ILE A 79 -11.28 -7.08 -20.99
N TYR A 80 -10.95 -7.93 -20.02
CA TYR A 80 -10.87 -9.37 -20.12
C TYR A 80 -12.22 -9.97 -19.70
N TYR A 81 -13.02 -10.33 -20.70
CA TYR A 81 -14.29 -11.03 -20.53
C TYR A 81 -14.04 -12.53 -20.27
N GLU A 82 -13.56 -12.82 -19.06
CA GLU A 82 -13.13 -14.14 -18.62
C GLU A 82 -13.65 -14.42 -17.20
N LYS A 83 -13.94 -15.69 -16.90
CA LYS A 83 -14.00 -16.19 -15.52
C LYS A 83 -12.68 -16.87 -15.20
N ILE A 84 -12.07 -16.45 -14.11
CA ILE A 84 -10.74 -16.89 -13.69
C ILE A 84 -10.85 -17.89 -12.55
N ASN A 85 -10.11 -19.00 -12.65
CA ASN A 85 -9.98 -20.01 -11.62
C ASN A 85 -8.50 -20.31 -11.41
N VAL A 86 -7.99 -20.07 -10.20
CA VAL A 86 -6.63 -20.41 -9.79
C VAL A 86 -6.69 -21.66 -8.89
N PRO A 87 -6.33 -22.86 -9.39
CA PRO A 87 -6.46 -24.13 -8.65
C PRO A 87 -5.61 -24.19 -7.38
N SER A 88 -6.00 -25.01 -6.40
CA SER A 88 -5.32 -25.13 -5.11
C SER A 88 -3.91 -25.71 -5.21
N ASP A 89 -3.61 -26.47 -6.28
CA ASP A 89 -2.29 -27.01 -6.59
C ASP A 89 -1.37 -26.01 -7.31
N LYS A 90 -1.74 -24.74 -7.49
CA LYS A 90 -0.90 -23.73 -8.16
C LYS A 90 -0.51 -22.55 -7.25
N PRO A 91 0.28 -22.78 -6.17
CA PRO A 91 0.68 -21.75 -5.21
C PRO A 91 1.67 -20.72 -5.80
N PHE A 92 2.03 -19.71 -5.00
CA PHE A 92 3.08 -18.71 -5.34
C PHE A 92 2.86 -17.91 -6.65
N ILE A 93 1.64 -17.89 -7.20
CA ILE A 93 1.29 -17.06 -8.35
C ILE A 93 1.09 -15.60 -7.90
N THR A 94 1.83 -14.69 -8.51
CA THR A 94 1.50 -13.26 -8.57
C THR A 94 0.78 -12.97 -9.88
N ILE A 95 -0.37 -12.30 -9.83
CA ILE A 95 -0.98 -11.64 -10.99
C ILE A 95 -0.89 -10.13 -10.79
N SER A 96 -0.40 -9.41 -11.80
CA SER A 96 -0.32 -7.94 -11.76
C SER A 96 -0.87 -7.33 -13.04
N GLY A 97 -1.76 -6.35 -12.89
CA GLY A 97 -1.93 -5.33 -13.92
C GLY A 97 -0.58 -4.62 -14.16
N SER A 98 -0.26 -4.34 -15.42
CA SER A 98 1.05 -3.79 -15.82
C SER A 98 1.15 -2.25 -15.72
N THR A 99 0.19 -1.61 -15.06
CA THR A 99 0.23 -0.17 -14.72
C THR A 99 -0.02 0.04 -13.22
N SER A 100 0.00 1.29 -12.79
CA SER A 100 -0.30 1.70 -11.42
C SER A 100 -1.80 1.97 -11.16
N TYR A 101 -2.72 1.42 -11.98
CA TYR A 101 -4.16 1.60 -11.80
C TYR A 101 -4.95 0.31 -12.07
N ALA A 102 -5.80 -0.09 -11.12
CA ALA A 102 -6.77 -1.17 -11.32
C ALA A 102 -7.74 -0.90 -12.48
N SER A 103 -8.01 0.37 -12.83
CA SER A 103 -8.89 0.75 -13.93
C SER A 103 -8.41 0.32 -15.32
N ASP A 104 -7.10 0.08 -15.47
CA ASP A 104 -6.50 -0.15 -16.78
C ASP A 104 -6.61 -1.62 -17.19
N THR A 105 -6.63 -2.54 -16.20
CA THR A 105 -6.75 -3.99 -16.40
C THR A 105 -8.01 -4.48 -15.69
N VAL A 106 -9.07 -4.74 -16.45
CA VAL A 106 -10.39 -5.10 -15.90
C VAL A 106 -10.75 -6.53 -16.27
N ILE A 107 -10.87 -7.39 -15.27
CA ILE A 107 -11.41 -8.76 -15.38
C ILE A 107 -12.91 -8.67 -15.09
N THR A 108 -13.75 -9.10 -16.02
CA THR A 108 -15.19 -8.85 -15.95
C THR A 108 -16.05 -10.02 -16.43
N TRP A 109 -17.14 -10.28 -15.72
CA TRP A 109 -18.22 -11.15 -16.16
C TRP A 109 -19.58 -10.58 -15.70
N LYS A 110 -20.69 -11.22 -16.07
CA LYS A 110 -22.04 -10.76 -15.75
C LYS A 110 -22.94 -11.95 -15.41
N GLU A 111 -23.07 -12.28 -14.14
CA GLU A 111 -23.78 -13.51 -13.73
C GLU A 111 -24.33 -13.41 -12.30
N SER A 112 -25.55 -13.93 -12.11
CA SER A 112 -26.20 -14.09 -10.81
C SER A 112 -26.71 -15.52 -10.64
N GLY A 113 -26.72 -16.04 -9.42
CA GLY A 113 -27.02 -17.43 -9.13
C GLY A 113 -26.54 -17.77 -7.73
N GLU A 114 -25.99 -18.96 -7.53
CA GLU A 114 -25.38 -19.29 -6.24
C GLU A 114 -23.94 -18.80 -6.08
N ILE A 115 -23.52 -18.70 -4.82
CA ILE A 115 -22.24 -18.10 -4.40
C ILE A 115 -21.03 -18.79 -5.06
N ASN A 116 -21.12 -20.10 -5.25
CA ASN A 116 -20.06 -20.89 -5.89
C ASN A 116 -19.99 -20.68 -7.42
N GLU A 117 -21.09 -20.25 -8.04
CA GLU A 117 -21.25 -20.19 -9.50
C GLU A 117 -20.91 -18.81 -10.04
N THR A 118 -21.28 -17.75 -9.32
CA THR A 118 -21.23 -16.36 -9.80
C THR A 118 -19.85 -15.71 -9.82
N ALA A 119 -18.86 -16.29 -9.14
CA ALA A 119 -17.54 -15.70 -8.96
C ALA A 119 -16.80 -15.47 -10.30
N VAL A 120 -16.48 -14.21 -10.60
CA VAL A 120 -15.69 -13.79 -11.78
C VAL A 120 -14.23 -14.23 -11.62
N PHE A 121 -13.68 -14.12 -10.41
CA PHE A 121 -12.35 -14.62 -10.05
C PHE A 121 -12.49 -15.55 -8.84
N THR A 122 -12.07 -16.80 -8.99
CA THR A 122 -12.04 -17.80 -7.92
C THR A 122 -10.60 -18.22 -7.63
N LEU A 123 -10.19 -18.07 -6.36
CA LEU A 123 -8.83 -18.33 -5.91
C LEU A 123 -8.79 -19.42 -4.83
N TRP A 124 -8.35 -20.62 -5.22
CA TRP A 124 -8.10 -21.74 -4.31
C TRP A 124 -6.63 -21.88 -3.90
N ALA A 125 -5.70 -21.36 -4.72
CA ALA A 125 -4.26 -21.39 -4.44
C ALA A 125 -3.88 -20.63 -3.16
N SER A 126 -2.92 -21.19 -2.42
CA SER A 126 -2.25 -20.50 -1.32
C SER A 126 -1.05 -19.68 -1.83
N ASP A 127 -0.53 -18.76 -1.01
CA ASP A 127 0.65 -17.94 -1.32
C ASP A 127 0.47 -17.04 -2.57
N PHE A 128 -0.77 -16.70 -2.92
CA PHE A 128 -1.12 -15.89 -4.08
C PHE A 128 -1.04 -14.39 -3.80
N VAL A 129 -0.64 -13.59 -4.80
CA VAL A 129 -0.68 -12.12 -4.72
C VAL A 129 -1.31 -11.44 -5.95
N GLY A 130 -2.41 -10.72 -5.74
CA GLY A 130 -3.01 -9.84 -6.75
C GLY A 130 -2.50 -8.39 -6.64
N ARG A 131 -2.17 -7.75 -7.76
CA ARG A 131 -1.72 -6.34 -7.82
C ARG A 131 -2.40 -5.54 -8.93
N ASN A 132 -2.89 -4.34 -8.63
CA ASN A 132 -3.28 -3.30 -9.59
C ASN A 132 -4.23 -3.75 -10.73
N PHE A 133 -5.25 -4.57 -10.46
CA PHE A 133 -6.30 -4.92 -11.44
C PHE A 133 -7.71 -4.79 -10.83
N THR A 134 -8.72 -4.62 -11.68
CA THR A 134 -10.14 -4.68 -11.29
C THR A 134 -10.67 -6.09 -11.51
N VAL A 135 -11.46 -6.61 -10.57
CA VAL A 135 -12.39 -7.73 -10.77
C VAL A 135 -13.79 -7.19 -10.55
N GLN A 136 -14.67 -7.35 -11.54
CA GLN A 136 -16.06 -6.88 -11.44
C GLN A 136 -17.08 -7.90 -11.94
N ASN A 137 -18.19 -8.05 -11.20
CA ASN A 137 -19.38 -8.72 -11.69
C ASN A 137 -20.45 -7.66 -12.01
N THR A 138 -20.77 -7.51 -13.30
CA THR A 138 -21.62 -6.42 -13.82
C THR A 138 -23.11 -6.76 -13.88
N TYR A 139 -23.55 -7.83 -13.18
CA TYR A 139 -24.96 -8.23 -13.15
C TYR A 139 -25.89 -7.09 -12.69
N GLY A 140 -25.59 -6.48 -11.55
CA GLY A 140 -26.41 -5.44 -10.92
C GLY A 140 -27.15 -5.92 -9.68
N THR A 141 -28.21 -5.19 -9.31
CA THR A 141 -29.14 -5.52 -8.23
C THR A 141 -30.06 -6.70 -8.57
N GLY A 142 -30.47 -7.48 -7.57
CA GLY A 142 -31.56 -8.46 -7.71
C GLY A 142 -31.16 -9.93 -7.51
N GLY A 143 -29.88 -10.19 -7.29
CA GLY A 143 -29.35 -11.52 -6.94
C GLY A 143 -27.90 -11.42 -6.48
N LYS A 144 -27.40 -12.50 -5.86
CA LYS A 144 -25.99 -12.65 -5.49
C LYS A 144 -25.12 -12.58 -6.75
N ALA A 145 -24.00 -11.86 -6.72
CA ALA A 145 -23.14 -11.65 -7.88
C ALA A 145 -21.68 -11.51 -7.45
N VAL A 146 -21.02 -12.62 -7.08
CA VAL A 146 -19.64 -12.58 -6.57
C VAL A 146 -18.69 -12.04 -7.64
N ALA A 147 -17.87 -11.04 -7.29
CA ALA A 147 -16.76 -10.60 -8.13
C ALA A 147 -15.51 -11.44 -7.83
N LEU A 148 -15.05 -11.45 -6.59
CA LEU A 148 -13.87 -12.18 -6.15
C LEU A 148 -14.22 -13.16 -5.02
N ARG A 149 -13.82 -14.42 -5.19
CA ARG A 149 -13.77 -15.44 -4.13
C ARG A 149 -12.33 -15.80 -3.80
N VAL A 150 -12.02 -15.86 -2.50
CA VAL A 150 -10.71 -16.27 -1.98
C VAL A 150 -10.88 -17.35 -0.92
N SER A 151 -10.37 -18.54 -1.21
CA SER A 151 -10.41 -19.74 -0.35
C SER A 151 -9.01 -20.32 -0.07
N GLY A 152 -7.93 -19.70 -0.55
CA GLY A 152 -6.55 -20.06 -0.23
C GLY A 152 -6.05 -19.48 1.10
N ASP A 153 -5.08 -20.14 1.75
CA ASP A 153 -4.34 -19.55 2.87
C ASP A 153 -3.18 -18.68 2.37
N ARG A 154 -2.78 -17.68 3.16
CA ARG A 154 -1.69 -16.74 2.82
C ARG A 154 -1.90 -16.04 1.48
N VAL A 155 -3.05 -15.40 1.31
CA VAL A 155 -3.38 -14.62 0.09
C VAL A 155 -3.29 -13.12 0.35
N ALA A 156 -2.78 -12.35 -0.62
CA ALA A 156 -2.75 -10.89 -0.54
C ALA A 156 -3.26 -10.19 -1.81
N PHE A 157 -3.91 -9.03 -1.64
CA PHE A 157 -4.35 -8.14 -2.72
C PHE A 157 -3.90 -6.71 -2.45
N TYR A 158 -3.42 -6.03 -3.50
CA TYR A 158 -2.76 -4.73 -3.42
C TYR A 158 -3.22 -3.80 -4.55
N GLY A 159 -3.87 -2.67 -4.23
CA GLY A 159 -4.20 -1.68 -5.27
C GLY A 159 -5.29 -2.16 -6.23
N CYS A 160 -6.02 -3.21 -5.86
CA CYS A 160 -7.05 -3.82 -6.70
C CYS A 160 -8.43 -3.19 -6.44
N SER A 161 -9.30 -3.28 -7.43
CA SER A 161 -10.73 -2.93 -7.29
C SER A 161 -11.57 -4.20 -7.35
N ILE A 162 -12.51 -4.37 -6.42
CA ILE A 162 -13.40 -5.53 -6.32
C ILE A 162 -14.83 -5.00 -6.29
N MET A 163 -15.61 -5.25 -7.34
CA MET A 163 -16.85 -4.50 -7.58
C MET A 163 -18.03 -5.39 -7.97
N SER A 164 -19.13 -5.29 -7.22
CA SER A 164 -20.43 -5.76 -7.68
C SER A 164 -21.56 -5.03 -6.93
N HIS A 165 -22.66 -5.73 -6.63
CA HIS A 165 -23.76 -5.31 -5.79
C HIS A 165 -23.83 -6.20 -4.55
N GLN A 166 -24.61 -7.28 -4.60
CA GLN A 166 -24.70 -8.26 -3.52
C GLN A 166 -23.55 -9.27 -3.59
N ASP A 167 -23.00 -9.66 -2.43
CA ASP A 167 -21.99 -10.71 -2.27
C ASP A 167 -20.66 -10.44 -3.03
N ALA A 168 -20.26 -9.17 -3.20
CA ALA A 168 -19.14 -8.80 -4.10
C ALA A 168 -17.79 -9.48 -3.79
N LEU A 169 -17.39 -9.57 -2.51
CA LEU A 169 -16.15 -10.22 -2.05
C LEU A 169 -16.47 -11.38 -1.10
N PHE A 170 -16.26 -12.61 -1.57
CA PHE A 170 -16.32 -13.81 -0.75
C PHE A 170 -14.93 -14.13 -0.16
N ALA A 171 -14.65 -13.56 1.01
CA ALA A 171 -13.50 -13.88 1.85
C ALA A 171 -13.78 -15.20 2.62
N ASP A 172 -13.79 -16.31 1.87
CA ASP A 172 -14.30 -17.62 2.27
C ASP A 172 -13.52 -18.23 3.45
N ILE A 173 -12.23 -18.57 3.26
CA ILE A 173 -11.38 -19.18 4.29
C ILE A 173 -9.91 -18.76 4.14
N GLY A 174 -9.07 -19.10 5.11
CA GLY A 174 -7.62 -18.82 5.12
C GLY A 174 -7.26 -17.44 5.67
N LYS A 175 -5.95 -17.15 5.76
CA LYS A 175 -5.41 -15.83 6.11
C LYS A 175 -5.34 -14.95 4.86
N GLN A 176 -6.01 -13.80 4.91
CA GLN A 176 -6.13 -12.90 3.76
C GLN A 176 -5.72 -11.48 4.14
N TYR A 177 -5.05 -10.77 3.22
CA TYR A 177 -4.64 -9.40 3.42
C TYR A 177 -5.00 -8.53 2.20
N TYR A 178 -5.86 -7.55 2.42
CA TYR A 178 -6.25 -6.56 1.42
C TYR A 178 -5.63 -5.23 1.85
N LYS A 179 -4.75 -4.66 1.04
CA LYS A 179 -4.11 -3.38 1.34
C LYS A 179 -4.28 -2.43 0.17
N ASP A 180 -4.73 -1.21 0.48
CA ASP A 180 -4.98 -0.19 -0.54
C ASP A 180 -5.93 -0.72 -1.63
N CYS A 181 -6.99 -1.45 -1.26
CA CYS A 181 -8.00 -2.01 -2.18
C CYS A 181 -9.34 -1.27 -2.12
N TYR A 182 -9.97 -1.09 -3.29
CA TYR A 182 -11.31 -0.51 -3.45
C TYR A 182 -12.35 -1.63 -3.50
N ILE A 183 -13.42 -1.53 -2.71
CA ILE A 183 -14.45 -2.57 -2.62
C ILE A 183 -15.84 -1.94 -2.70
N GLU A 184 -16.62 -2.31 -3.73
CA GLU A 184 -17.93 -1.73 -4.04
C GLU A 184 -19.04 -2.80 -4.04
N GLY A 185 -20.16 -2.48 -3.38
CA GLY A 185 -21.35 -3.34 -3.30
C GLY A 185 -22.47 -2.74 -2.44
N ASP A 186 -23.60 -3.45 -2.28
CA ASP A 186 -24.74 -3.02 -1.46
C ASP A 186 -25.02 -3.95 -0.28
N THR A 187 -25.09 -5.26 -0.51
CA THR A 187 -25.63 -6.25 0.43
C THR A 187 -24.60 -7.32 0.69
N ASP A 188 -24.22 -7.49 1.96
CA ASP A 188 -23.25 -8.50 2.44
C ASP A 188 -21.94 -8.50 1.64
N PHE A 189 -21.53 -7.34 1.11
CA PHE A 189 -20.58 -7.29 0.00
C PHE A 189 -19.12 -7.63 0.40
N ILE A 190 -18.84 -7.82 1.69
CA ILE A 190 -17.65 -8.52 2.21
C ILE A 190 -18.12 -9.61 3.19
N PHE A 191 -18.10 -10.87 2.78
CA PHE A 191 -18.67 -11.98 3.57
C PHE A 191 -17.77 -13.22 3.57
N GLY A 192 -18.05 -14.16 4.49
CA GLY A 192 -17.32 -15.42 4.62
C GLY A 192 -16.65 -15.64 5.98
N SER A 193 -15.77 -16.64 6.04
CA SER A 193 -15.20 -17.23 7.25
C SER A 193 -13.67 -17.09 7.35
N ALA A 194 -13.03 -16.28 6.51
CA ALA A 194 -11.59 -16.04 6.53
C ALA A 194 -11.13 -15.25 7.78
N SER A 195 -9.81 -15.26 7.99
CA SER A 195 -9.11 -14.40 8.95
C SER A 195 -8.45 -13.27 8.15
N SER A 196 -9.17 -12.15 8.00
CA SER A 196 -8.87 -11.13 6.99
C SER A 196 -8.51 -9.77 7.61
N LEU A 197 -7.39 -9.20 7.16
CA LEU A 197 -7.04 -7.79 7.41
C LEU A 197 -7.34 -6.96 6.15
N PHE A 198 -8.08 -5.88 6.33
CA PHE A 198 -8.35 -4.84 5.33
C PHE A 198 -7.68 -3.54 5.76
N GLU A 199 -6.46 -3.28 5.30
CA GLU A 199 -5.67 -2.10 5.66
C GLU A 199 -5.81 -0.99 4.61
N ASN A 200 -6.13 0.22 5.06
CA ASN A 200 -6.30 1.41 4.24
C ASN A 200 -7.28 1.27 3.05
N CYS A 201 -8.17 0.28 3.10
CA CYS A 201 -9.13 -0.02 2.05
C CYS A 201 -10.22 1.06 1.95
N HIS A 202 -10.78 1.25 0.75
CA HIS A 202 -11.89 2.15 0.50
C HIS A 202 -13.13 1.32 0.18
N MET A 203 -14.11 1.31 1.08
CA MET A 203 -15.38 0.65 0.86
C MET A 203 -16.44 1.65 0.39
N HIS A 204 -17.12 1.32 -0.71
CA HIS A 204 -18.17 2.13 -1.30
C HIS A 204 -19.49 1.37 -1.30
N SER A 205 -20.44 1.79 -0.45
CA SER A 205 -21.76 1.20 -0.41
C SER A 205 -22.70 1.83 -1.44
N LEU A 206 -23.17 1.00 -2.36
CA LEU A 206 -24.19 1.30 -3.35
C LEU A 206 -25.62 1.25 -2.79
N SER A 207 -25.82 0.89 -1.51
CA SER A 207 -27.16 0.59 -1.03
C SER A 207 -28.04 1.82 -0.85
N GLU A 208 -29.14 1.82 -1.58
CA GLU A 208 -30.27 2.74 -1.42
C GLU A 208 -31.34 2.20 -0.44
N GLN A 209 -31.18 0.96 0.06
CA GLN A 209 -32.21 0.21 0.81
C GLN A 209 -31.60 -0.69 1.91
N ASN A 210 -31.02 -0.10 2.95
CA ASN A 210 -30.55 -0.76 4.17
C ASN A 210 -29.62 -1.98 3.93
N GLY A 211 -28.58 -1.76 3.14
CA GLY A 211 -27.55 -2.75 2.84
C GLY A 211 -26.60 -3.02 4.00
N ALA A 212 -25.65 -3.93 3.79
CA ALA A 212 -24.67 -4.34 4.80
C ALA A 212 -23.27 -4.46 4.18
N ILE A 213 -22.27 -3.88 4.84
CA ILE A 213 -20.88 -3.94 4.39
C ILE A 213 -20.29 -5.33 4.68
N THR A 214 -20.64 -5.95 5.81
CA THR A 214 -20.09 -7.26 6.21
C THR A 214 -21.12 -8.30 6.63
N ALA A 215 -20.89 -9.55 6.23
CA ALA A 215 -21.59 -10.73 6.74
C ALA A 215 -20.59 -11.84 7.12
N GLN A 216 -19.90 -11.65 8.25
CA GLN A 216 -18.85 -12.56 8.69
C GLN A 216 -19.44 -13.82 9.34
N LYS A 217 -18.84 -14.98 9.06
CA LYS A 217 -19.36 -16.29 9.45
C LYS A 217 -18.32 -17.15 10.19
N ARG A 218 -17.92 -16.68 11.37
CA ARG A 218 -17.22 -17.52 12.35
C ARG A 218 -18.24 -18.42 13.07
N ASP A 219 -18.04 -19.72 12.97
CA ASP A 219 -18.95 -20.76 13.46
C ASP A 219 -18.58 -21.28 14.86
N SER A 220 -17.36 -21.01 15.36
CA SER A 220 -16.93 -21.40 16.71
C SER A 220 -16.00 -20.38 17.37
N PRO A 221 -15.89 -20.37 18.71
CA PRO A 221 -14.97 -19.47 19.42
C PRO A 221 -13.51 -19.90 19.26
N SER A 222 -13.23 -21.18 18.92
CA SER A 222 -11.88 -21.68 18.65
C SER A 222 -11.41 -21.45 17.20
N GLN A 223 -12.32 -21.17 16.27
CA GLN A 223 -11.99 -20.89 14.88
C GLN A 223 -11.17 -19.59 14.75
N ASP A 224 -10.04 -19.66 14.05
CA ASP A 224 -9.28 -18.49 13.62
C ASP A 224 -9.93 -17.85 12.40
N ALA A 225 -10.95 -17.03 12.66
CA ALA A 225 -11.69 -16.26 11.65
C ALA A 225 -12.09 -14.89 12.21
N GLY A 226 -12.34 -13.94 11.31
CA GLY A 226 -12.81 -12.59 11.63
C GLY A 226 -12.28 -11.56 10.65
N PHE A 227 -12.99 -10.44 10.51
CA PHE A 227 -12.58 -9.32 9.64
C PHE A 227 -12.12 -8.13 10.49
N LEU A 228 -10.90 -7.64 10.25
CA LEU A 228 -10.39 -6.40 10.83
C LEU A 228 -10.18 -5.37 9.73
N PHE A 229 -10.86 -4.23 9.82
CA PHE A 229 -10.65 -3.06 8.98
C PHE A 229 -9.79 -2.06 9.74
N LEU A 230 -8.67 -1.64 9.14
CA LEU A 230 -7.66 -0.80 9.78
C LEU A 230 -7.35 0.43 8.94
N GLY A 231 -7.75 1.60 9.44
CA GLY A 231 -7.75 2.84 8.67
C GLY A 231 -8.79 2.78 7.55
N GLY A 232 -8.47 3.39 6.40
CA GLY A 232 -9.36 3.40 5.24
C GLY A 232 -10.58 4.29 5.42
N GLU A 233 -11.52 4.22 4.46
CA GLU A 233 -12.78 4.98 4.54
C GLU A 233 -14.00 4.25 3.96
N ILE A 234 -15.17 4.62 4.49
CA ILE A 234 -16.50 4.14 4.10
C ILE A 234 -17.31 5.29 3.51
N THR A 235 -17.77 5.08 2.28
CA THR A 235 -18.54 6.04 1.47
C THR A 235 -19.83 5.40 0.95
N GLY A 236 -20.82 6.20 0.55
CA GLY A 236 -22.12 5.70 0.08
C GLY A 236 -23.27 6.69 0.31
N VAL A 237 -24.50 6.26 0.04
CA VAL A 237 -25.70 7.14 -0.05
C VAL A 237 -26.67 7.08 1.14
N GLY A 238 -26.16 6.77 2.34
CA GLY A 238 -26.89 6.99 3.60
C GLY A 238 -27.64 5.80 4.20
N ARG A 239 -27.48 4.58 3.65
CA ARG A 239 -28.32 3.42 4.00
C ARG A 239 -27.58 2.09 4.08
N ALA A 240 -26.46 2.05 4.78
CA ALA A 240 -25.74 0.81 5.08
C ALA A 240 -25.56 0.58 6.59
N VAL A 241 -25.55 -0.68 7.03
CA VAL A 241 -24.93 -1.11 8.29
C VAL A 241 -23.51 -1.62 8.06
N LEU A 242 -22.66 -1.49 9.08
CA LEU A 242 -21.30 -2.03 9.14
C LEU A 242 -21.27 -3.56 8.98
N GLY A 243 -22.29 -4.24 9.49
CA GLY A 243 -22.46 -5.68 9.28
C GLY A 243 -23.64 -6.32 9.99
N ARG A 244 -23.80 -7.61 9.75
CA ARG A 244 -24.85 -8.47 10.33
C ARG A 244 -24.42 -9.95 10.44
N PRO A 245 -24.78 -10.65 11.53
CA PRO A 245 -24.12 -11.92 11.88
C PRO A 245 -24.67 -13.13 11.13
N TRP A 246 -23.96 -13.53 10.08
CA TRP A 246 -24.20 -14.80 9.38
C TRP A 246 -23.88 -16.00 10.29
N GLY A 247 -22.70 -16.00 10.95
CA GLY A 247 -22.27 -17.06 11.87
C GLY A 247 -22.46 -16.74 13.37
N PRO A 248 -22.61 -17.77 14.24
CA PRO A 248 -22.91 -17.61 15.67
C PRO A 248 -21.83 -16.96 16.52
N TYR A 249 -20.59 -16.86 16.03
CA TYR A 249 -19.49 -16.14 16.69
C TYR A 249 -18.94 -15.00 15.82
N SER A 250 -19.78 -14.45 14.92
CA SER A 250 -19.40 -13.45 13.92
C SER A 250 -18.49 -12.37 14.50
N THR A 251 -17.32 -12.15 13.89
CA THR A 251 -16.27 -11.27 14.44
C THR A 251 -15.87 -10.22 13.40
N VAL A 252 -16.21 -8.96 13.65
CA VAL A 252 -15.92 -7.82 12.77
C VAL A 252 -15.51 -6.61 13.58
N ILE A 253 -14.37 -6.00 13.25
CA ILE A 253 -13.88 -4.79 13.92
C ILE A 253 -13.52 -3.74 12.88
N PHE A 254 -14.03 -2.52 13.06
CA PHE A 254 -13.57 -1.33 12.33
C PHE A 254 -12.68 -0.50 13.26
N ALA A 255 -11.48 -0.14 12.82
CA ALA A 255 -10.51 0.57 13.65
C ALA A 255 -9.82 1.70 12.89
N TYR A 256 -9.90 2.93 13.43
CA TYR A 256 -9.41 4.16 12.79
C TYR A 256 -10.03 4.47 11.40
N THR A 257 -11.12 3.78 11.03
CA THR A 257 -11.79 3.96 9.74
C THR A 257 -12.59 5.26 9.71
N LYS A 258 -12.49 5.99 8.60
CA LYS A 258 -13.28 7.22 8.37
C LYS A 258 -14.64 6.84 7.77
N MET A 259 -15.74 7.17 8.44
CA MET A 259 -17.09 6.88 7.99
C MET A 259 -17.82 8.16 7.58
N SER A 260 -18.21 8.23 6.31
CA SER A 260 -19.24 9.19 5.86
C SER A 260 -20.59 8.90 6.52
N ASN A 261 -21.58 9.77 6.29
CA ASN A 261 -22.97 9.54 6.68
C ASN A 261 -23.66 8.36 5.95
N ALA A 262 -22.92 7.53 5.22
CA ALA A 262 -23.41 6.28 4.61
C ALA A 262 -23.86 5.23 5.64
N ILE A 263 -23.29 5.27 6.85
CA ILE A 263 -23.60 4.35 7.94
C ILE A 263 -24.84 4.83 8.71
N LEU A 264 -25.80 3.92 8.87
CA LEU A 264 -27.02 4.14 9.65
C LEU A 264 -26.72 4.22 11.17
N PRO A 265 -27.44 5.03 11.97
CA PRO A 265 -27.08 5.31 13.37
C PRO A 265 -26.95 4.07 14.28
N GLN A 266 -27.76 3.03 14.04
CA GLN A 266 -27.66 1.76 14.80
C GLN A 266 -26.35 0.99 14.55
N GLY A 267 -25.61 1.32 13.49
CA GLY A 267 -24.33 0.74 13.10
C GLY A 267 -24.39 -0.68 12.56
N TRP A 268 -25.11 -1.58 13.23
CA TRP A 268 -25.14 -3.01 12.96
C TRP A 268 -26.59 -3.52 12.91
N ASP A 269 -26.84 -4.57 12.12
CA ASP A 269 -28.14 -5.26 12.06
C ASP A 269 -28.05 -6.63 12.74
N SER A 270 -29.11 -7.04 13.44
CA SER A 270 -29.12 -8.26 14.25
C SER A 270 -29.36 -9.55 13.45
N TRP A 271 -29.70 -9.47 12.16
CA TRP A 271 -30.26 -10.56 11.34
C TRP A 271 -31.42 -11.29 12.06
N GLY A 272 -32.25 -10.56 12.82
CA GLY A 272 -33.36 -11.12 13.59
C GLY A 272 -32.93 -12.15 14.66
N ARG A 273 -31.65 -12.19 15.04
CA ARG A 273 -31.11 -13.15 16.03
C ARG A 273 -31.53 -12.77 17.45
N SER A 274 -31.59 -13.77 18.33
CA SER A 274 -31.90 -13.57 19.76
C SER A 274 -30.75 -12.90 20.52
N THR A 275 -31.04 -12.31 21.68
CA THR A 275 -30.03 -11.69 22.56
C THR A 275 -28.97 -12.70 23.02
N ASP A 276 -29.33 -13.97 23.23
CA ASP A 276 -28.36 -15.04 23.52
C ASP A 276 -27.45 -15.35 22.31
N TYR A 277 -27.93 -15.25 21.08
CA TYR A 277 -27.08 -15.41 19.89
C TYR A 277 -26.13 -14.21 19.75
N LEU A 278 -26.64 -13.00 19.98
CA LEU A 278 -25.87 -11.76 19.86
C LEU A 278 -24.83 -11.59 20.99
N SER A 279 -24.99 -12.22 22.15
CA SER A 279 -23.96 -12.22 23.20
C SER A 279 -22.69 -13.00 22.85
N LYS A 280 -22.69 -13.72 21.70
CA LYS A 280 -21.58 -14.54 21.20
C LYS A 280 -20.82 -13.91 20.03
N VAL A 281 -21.38 -12.86 19.40
CA VAL A 281 -20.72 -12.12 18.30
C VAL A 281 -19.80 -11.05 18.88
N TYR A 282 -18.76 -10.68 18.14
CA TYR A 282 -17.81 -9.64 18.53
C TYR A 282 -17.75 -8.57 17.42
N TYR A 283 -18.72 -7.65 17.49
CA TYR A 283 -18.86 -6.51 16.57
C TYR A 283 -18.50 -5.24 17.33
N GLY A 284 -17.63 -4.40 16.78
CA GLY A 284 -17.33 -3.13 17.42
C GLY A 284 -16.41 -2.19 16.67
N GLU A 285 -16.43 -0.94 17.10
CA GLU A 285 -15.64 0.15 16.55
C GLU A 285 -14.55 0.62 17.51
N TYR A 286 -13.37 0.92 16.97
CA TYR A 286 -12.24 1.44 17.72
C TYR A 286 -11.67 2.71 17.08
N LYS A 287 -12.06 3.87 17.62
CA LYS A 287 -11.61 5.20 17.16
C LYS A 287 -11.89 5.49 15.68
N CYS A 288 -12.99 4.97 15.16
CA CYS A 288 -13.57 5.42 13.90
C CYS A 288 -13.91 6.92 13.99
N ILE A 289 -13.95 7.61 12.84
CA ILE A 289 -14.15 9.07 12.76
C ILE A 289 -15.08 9.45 11.62
N GLY A 290 -15.71 10.62 11.70
CA GLY A 290 -16.63 11.13 10.67
C GLY A 290 -18.10 10.89 10.99
N ALA A 291 -18.99 11.38 10.12
CA ALA A 291 -20.43 11.46 10.40
C ALA A 291 -21.11 10.10 10.63
N GLY A 292 -20.60 9.01 10.03
CA GLY A 292 -21.14 7.66 10.26
C GLY A 292 -20.64 6.98 11.53
N ALA A 293 -19.56 7.49 12.14
CA ALA A 293 -18.91 6.90 13.32
C ALA A 293 -19.48 7.43 14.66
N VAL A 294 -20.69 8.00 14.64
CA VAL A 294 -21.37 8.48 15.85
C VAL A 294 -22.01 7.28 16.56
N THR A 295 -21.42 6.86 17.68
CA THR A 295 -21.82 5.62 18.36
C THR A 295 -23.01 5.77 19.33
N ALA A 296 -23.56 6.97 19.50
CA ALA A 296 -24.59 7.26 20.51
C ALA A 296 -25.93 6.54 20.31
N GLU A 297 -26.24 6.11 19.08
CA GLU A 297 -27.48 5.42 18.70
C GLU A 297 -27.24 3.93 18.34
N ARG A 298 -26.02 3.41 18.60
CA ARG A 298 -25.64 2.04 18.26
C ARG A 298 -26.48 1.01 18.99
N VAL A 299 -26.62 -0.17 18.37
CA VAL A 299 -27.26 -1.32 19.00
C VAL A 299 -26.61 -1.65 20.35
N ALA A 300 -27.42 -1.89 21.39
CA ALA A 300 -26.94 -2.13 22.75
C ALA A 300 -26.14 -3.44 22.96
N TRP A 301 -25.93 -4.22 21.89
CA TRP A 301 -25.09 -5.42 21.86
C TRP A 301 -23.76 -5.19 21.12
N GLU A 302 -23.47 -3.97 20.65
CA GLU A 302 -22.13 -3.61 20.16
C GLU A 302 -21.09 -3.75 21.28
N HIS A 303 -19.95 -4.34 20.95
CA HIS A 303 -18.84 -4.51 21.88
C HIS A 303 -17.95 -3.27 21.91
N ASN A 304 -17.87 -2.62 23.07
CA ASN A 304 -17.00 -1.47 23.31
C ASN A 304 -15.52 -1.92 23.37
N VAL A 305 -14.86 -1.97 22.20
CA VAL A 305 -13.50 -2.52 22.04
C VAL A 305 -12.48 -1.72 22.86
N THR A 306 -11.96 -2.32 23.94
CA THR A 306 -10.95 -1.64 24.76
C THR A 306 -9.60 -1.55 24.03
N PRO A 307 -8.74 -0.56 24.39
CA PRO A 307 -7.37 -0.48 23.84
C PRO A 307 -6.54 -1.76 24.05
N LYS A 308 -6.83 -2.54 25.11
CA LYS A 308 -6.15 -3.82 25.40
C LYS A 308 -6.59 -4.91 24.43
N GLU A 309 -7.89 -5.04 24.18
CA GLU A 309 -8.44 -6.00 23.21
C GLU A 309 -7.98 -5.66 21.79
N PHE A 310 -8.10 -4.39 21.38
CA PHE A 310 -7.58 -3.95 20.08
C PHE A 310 -6.09 -4.26 19.90
N THR A 311 -5.28 -4.08 20.95
CA THR A 311 -3.86 -4.47 20.94
C THR A 311 -3.69 -5.98 20.79
N SER A 312 -4.56 -6.80 21.38
CA SER A 312 -4.57 -8.25 21.20
C SER A 312 -4.88 -8.65 19.76
N PHE A 313 -5.91 -8.07 19.14
CA PHE A 313 -6.22 -8.29 17.71
C PHE A 313 -5.04 -7.87 16.82
N MET A 314 -4.46 -6.69 17.03
CA MET A 314 -3.27 -6.23 16.30
C MET A 314 -2.02 -7.09 16.53
N ASN A 315 -1.92 -7.81 17.65
CA ASN A 315 -0.84 -8.76 17.89
C ASN A 315 -1.09 -10.09 17.17
N LYS A 316 -2.32 -10.61 17.19
CA LYS A 316 -2.73 -11.78 16.41
C LYS A 316 -2.50 -11.56 14.91
N VAL A 317 -2.86 -10.38 14.41
CA VAL A 317 -2.66 -9.95 13.02
C VAL A 317 -1.18 -9.79 12.66
N ARG A 318 -0.34 -9.25 13.55
CA ARG A 318 1.13 -9.29 13.35
C ARG A 318 1.67 -10.72 13.32
N GLY A 319 1.06 -11.63 14.07
CA GLY A 319 1.29 -13.07 14.01
C GLY A 319 0.87 -13.78 12.71
N PHE A 320 0.25 -13.09 11.74
CA PHE A 320 0.05 -13.64 10.40
C PHE A 320 1.38 -13.79 9.64
N GLY A 321 2.43 -13.07 10.06
CA GLY A 321 3.74 -13.11 9.41
C GLY A 321 3.78 -12.44 8.04
N ILE A 322 2.84 -11.52 7.74
CA ILE A 322 2.63 -10.87 6.43
C ILE A 322 3.95 -10.44 5.76
N GLY A 323 4.93 -9.95 6.52
CA GLY A 323 6.24 -9.52 6.03
C GLY A 323 7.18 -10.61 5.48
N SER A 324 6.90 -11.91 5.67
CA SER A 324 7.73 -13.01 5.12
C SER A 324 7.16 -13.65 3.84
N TRP A 325 5.93 -13.30 3.46
CA TRP A 325 5.28 -13.70 2.20
C TRP A 325 4.80 -12.49 1.37
N GLN A 326 4.86 -11.28 1.93
CA GLN A 326 5.11 -10.08 1.15
C GLN A 326 6.40 -10.23 0.34
N GLY A 327 6.27 -10.12 -0.99
CA GLY A 327 7.37 -9.57 -1.78
C GLY A 327 7.76 -8.19 -1.22
N SER A 328 9.03 -7.80 -1.35
CA SER A 328 9.59 -6.61 -0.68
C SER A 328 8.96 -5.25 -1.06
N ASP A 329 7.90 -5.24 -1.87
CA ASP A 329 7.32 -4.09 -2.54
C ASP A 329 6.16 -3.40 -1.77
N GLY A 330 5.72 -3.95 -0.64
CA GLY A 330 5.11 -3.20 0.47
C GLY A 330 3.73 -2.54 0.30
N GLY A 331 3.08 -2.59 -0.87
CA GLY A 331 1.74 -2.02 -1.06
C GLY A 331 1.29 -1.84 -2.50
N GLY A 332 0.00 -1.59 -2.68
CA GLY A 332 -0.63 -1.37 -3.99
C GLY A 332 -0.68 0.09 -4.39
N TRP A 333 -1.32 0.37 -5.53
CA TRP A 333 -1.43 1.73 -6.03
C TRP A 333 -2.78 2.41 -5.93
N LYS A 334 -2.73 3.74 -5.81
CA LYS A 334 -3.85 4.62 -5.45
C LYS A 334 -5.07 4.38 -6.35
N TYR A 335 -6.24 4.32 -5.71
CA TYR A 335 -7.54 4.33 -6.35
C TYR A 335 -7.66 5.43 -7.42
N GLY A 336 -8.00 5.02 -8.63
CA GLY A 336 -8.99 5.74 -9.42
C GLY A 336 -10.28 4.95 -9.35
N ALA A 337 -11.43 5.62 -9.20
CA ALA A 337 -12.72 4.96 -9.42
C ALA A 337 -12.74 4.50 -10.89
N PRO A 338 -12.84 3.19 -11.18
CA PRO A 338 -12.68 2.70 -12.54
C PRO A 338 -13.92 3.03 -13.39
N PRO A 339 -13.79 3.10 -14.72
CA PRO A 339 -14.93 3.30 -15.60
C PRO A 339 -15.88 2.10 -15.48
N ARG A 340 -17.14 2.36 -15.08
CA ARG A 340 -18.18 1.34 -15.14
C ARG A 340 -18.38 0.91 -16.59
N VAL A 341 -18.03 -0.33 -16.90
CA VAL A 341 -18.46 -0.98 -18.15
C VAL A 341 -19.98 -1.03 -18.12
N GLY A 342 -20.61 -0.36 -19.09
CA GLY A 342 -22.05 -0.16 -19.09
C GLY A 342 -22.82 -1.49 -19.17
N ARG A 343 -24.06 -1.49 -18.66
CA ARG A 343 -25.05 -2.46 -19.13
C ARG A 343 -25.35 -2.13 -20.59
N ASP A 344 -24.64 -2.78 -21.51
CA ASP A 344 -25.11 -3.13 -22.86
C ASP A 344 -24.04 -4.00 -23.51
N GLY A 345 -24.44 -5.19 -23.92
CA GLY A 345 -23.58 -6.15 -24.58
C GLY A 345 -24.39 -6.99 -25.54
N GLU A 346 -24.50 -6.54 -26.78
CA GLU A 346 -24.54 -7.38 -27.98
C GLU A 346 -24.32 -6.53 -29.24
N GLY A 347 -23.90 -7.19 -30.32
CA GLY A 347 -23.11 -6.54 -31.38
C GLY A 347 -23.82 -5.50 -32.24
N ASN A 348 -23.03 -4.54 -32.74
CA ASN A 348 -23.22 -4.09 -34.11
C ASN A 348 -21.89 -3.76 -34.81
N ASN A 349 -21.71 -4.29 -36.01
CA ASN A 349 -20.58 -4.00 -36.89
C ASN A 349 -20.95 -2.76 -37.72
N GLY A 350 -20.62 -1.56 -37.24
CA GLY A 350 -21.08 -0.31 -37.83
C GLY A 350 -20.15 0.86 -37.61
N GLY A 351 -19.22 1.09 -38.54
CA GLY A 351 -18.31 2.23 -38.49
C GLY A 351 -19.04 3.57 -38.65
N ARG A 352 -18.63 4.59 -37.88
CA ARG A 352 -19.00 5.99 -38.11
C ARG A 352 -17.76 6.89 -38.16
N GLN A 353 -17.81 7.84 -39.09
CA GLN A 353 -16.73 8.78 -39.37
C GLN A 353 -16.61 9.82 -38.25
N GLN A 354 -15.40 10.37 -38.08
CA GLN A 354 -15.17 11.51 -37.21
C GLN A 354 -15.75 12.79 -37.84
N GLY A 355 -16.62 13.50 -37.11
CA GLY A 355 -17.00 14.88 -37.41
C GLY A 355 -16.30 15.83 -36.42
N PRO A 356 -15.86 17.03 -36.85
CA PRO A 356 -15.19 17.98 -35.96
C PRO A 356 -16.17 18.64 -34.97
N PRO A 357 -15.71 19.02 -33.76
CA PRO A 357 -16.55 19.68 -32.77
C PRO A 357 -16.83 21.15 -33.15
N THR A 358 -18.07 21.60 -32.93
CA THR A 358 -18.46 23.01 -33.01
C THR A 358 -18.34 23.73 -31.64
N PRO A 359 -18.21 25.07 -31.60
CA PRO A 359 -17.92 25.79 -30.35
C PRO A 359 -19.14 25.99 -29.44
N ILE A 360 -18.87 26.13 -28.14
CA ILE A 360 -19.87 26.54 -27.13
C ILE A 360 -20.12 28.06 -27.25
N GLY A 361 -21.38 28.48 -27.18
CA GLY A 361 -21.80 29.89 -27.24
C GLY A 361 -22.23 30.48 -25.89
N ASP A 362 -22.17 31.81 -25.78
CA ASP A 362 -22.54 32.61 -24.60
C ASP A 362 -24.04 32.61 -24.25
N GLY A 363 -24.35 32.87 -22.98
CA GLY A 363 -25.67 33.39 -22.58
C GLY A 363 -26.03 33.32 -21.09
N GLY A 364 -26.05 34.46 -20.39
CA GLY A 364 -26.68 34.58 -19.05
C GLY A 364 -26.13 35.70 -18.17
N LYS A 365 -26.81 36.85 -18.08
CA LYS A 365 -26.41 37.99 -17.23
C LYS A 365 -27.21 38.10 -15.92
N GLN A 366 -26.49 38.18 -14.80
CA GLN A 366 -26.81 38.89 -13.53
C GLN A 366 -25.56 38.81 -12.62
N GLY A 367 -25.35 39.66 -11.62
CA GLY A 367 -26.09 40.86 -11.19
C GLY A 367 -25.32 41.62 -10.10
N TYR A 368 -25.80 42.79 -9.68
CA TYR A 368 -25.21 43.62 -8.60
C TYR A 368 -26.32 44.25 -7.74
N PRO A 369 -26.05 44.54 -6.45
CA PRO A 369 -25.52 45.87 -6.10
C PRO A 369 -24.27 45.85 -5.20
N THR A 370 -23.55 46.98 -5.18
CA THR A 370 -22.46 47.32 -4.23
C THR A 370 -23.03 48.12 -3.03
N PRO A 371 -22.28 48.34 -1.93
CA PRO A 371 -21.20 49.35 -1.86
C PRO A 371 -19.93 48.76 -1.16
N ILE A 372 -18.87 49.46 -0.71
CA ILE A 372 -18.51 50.89 -0.64
C ILE A 372 -17.06 51.04 -1.17
N GLY A 373 -16.57 52.26 -1.44
CA GLY A 373 -15.17 52.53 -1.84
C GLY A 373 -14.46 53.59 -1.00
N GLY A 374 -13.14 53.65 -1.13
CA GLY A 374 -12.25 54.67 -0.53
C GLY A 374 -10.81 54.46 -1.02
N GLY A 375 -10.11 55.54 -1.40
CA GLY A 375 -8.76 55.46 -1.97
C GLY A 375 -7.86 56.61 -1.56
N GLY A 376 -6.56 56.49 -1.85
CA GLY A 376 -5.55 57.50 -1.57
C GLY A 376 -4.38 57.43 -2.57
N GLN A 377 -3.91 58.59 -3.03
CA GLN A 377 -2.77 58.75 -3.92
C GLN A 377 -1.63 59.46 -3.18
N HIS A 378 -0.37 59.17 -3.51
CA HIS A 378 0.75 60.11 -3.33
C HIS A 378 1.84 59.85 -4.39
N GLY A 379 2.63 60.88 -4.71
CA GLY A 379 3.67 60.87 -5.76
C GLY A 379 5.11 61.10 -5.25
N PRO A 380 6.11 61.13 -6.16
CA PRO A 380 7.57 61.18 -5.89
C PRO A 380 8.11 62.64 -5.95
N PRO A 381 9.44 62.97 -5.98
CA PRO A 381 10.71 62.19 -6.00
C PRO A 381 11.68 62.70 -4.86
N PRO A 382 13.04 62.90 -4.94
CA PRO A 382 14.10 62.50 -5.88
C PRO A 382 15.34 61.72 -5.30
N PRO A 383 16.62 62.21 -5.12
CA PRO A 383 17.75 61.46 -5.70
C PRO A 383 19.11 61.33 -4.93
N ALA A 384 20.07 60.65 -5.60
CA ALA A 384 21.55 60.61 -5.46
C ALA A 384 22.16 59.59 -4.46
N THR A 385 23.37 59.04 -4.64
CA THR A 385 24.51 59.31 -5.57
C THR A 385 24.95 58.07 -6.41
N ARG A 386 26.10 58.13 -7.14
CA ARG A 386 26.49 57.17 -8.22
C ARG A 386 28.01 57.07 -8.49
N GLU A 387 28.48 55.87 -8.87
CA GLU A 387 29.63 55.56 -9.78
C GLU A 387 29.18 54.42 -10.76
N GLY A 388 29.94 53.79 -11.69
CA GLY A 388 31.35 53.89 -12.17
C GLY A 388 32.12 52.57 -11.97
N GLY A 389 32.84 51.97 -12.93
CA GLY A 389 32.91 52.14 -14.40
C GLY A 389 31.76 51.45 -15.17
N GLN A 390 31.82 51.02 -16.44
CA GLN A 390 32.84 51.02 -17.53
C GLN A 390 33.90 49.89 -17.51
N TYR A 391 34.26 49.19 -18.61
CA TYR A 391 33.85 49.20 -20.05
C TYR A 391 33.63 47.73 -20.53
N GLY A 392 33.03 47.40 -21.68
CA GLY A 392 32.44 48.15 -22.80
C GLY A 392 31.91 47.18 -23.89
N ALA A 393 31.33 47.68 -24.98
CA ALA A 393 30.74 46.84 -26.05
C ALA A 393 30.93 47.45 -27.46
N PRO A 394 30.91 46.62 -28.53
CA PRO A 394 30.61 47.11 -29.87
C PRO A 394 29.49 46.33 -30.61
N ALA A 395 28.46 47.09 -30.99
CA ALA A 395 27.75 47.12 -32.29
C ALA A 395 27.25 45.84 -33.03
N PRO A 396 26.13 45.93 -33.80
CA PRO A 396 25.47 44.79 -34.44
C PRO A 396 25.80 44.61 -35.93
N PHE A 397 25.35 43.49 -36.51
CA PHE A 397 25.10 43.36 -37.94
C PHE A 397 23.66 42.92 -38.21
N ALA A 398 23.05 43.51 -39.24
CA ALA A 398 21.76 43.10 -39.78
C ALA A 398 21.86 42.99 -41.30
N VAL A 399 21.38 41.88 -41.85
CA VAL A 399 21.11 41.71 -43.28
C VAL A 399 19.81 40.95 -43.39
N GLY A 400 18.83 41.50 -44.10
CA GLY A 400 17.56 40.83 -44.40
C GLY A 400 17.39 40.64 -45.90
N TRP A 401 16.49 39.73 -46.29
CA TRP A 401 15.88 39.68 -47.62
C TRP A 401 14.43 39.19 -47.53
N GLN A 402 13.65 39.46 -48.57
CA GLN A 402 12.18 39.42 -48.55
C GLN A 402 11.56 38.31 -49.41
N HIS A 403 10.36 37.88 -48.99
CA HIS A 403 9.21 37.33 -49.75
C HIS A 403 9.43 36.37 -50.94
N GLY A 404 8.81 35.18 -50.85
CA GLY A 404 8.48 34.30 -51.99
C GLY A 404 7.41 33.26 -51.61
N PRO A 405 6.26 33.15 -52.33
CA PRO A 405 5.18 32.20 -52.04
C PRO A 405 5.40 30.81 -52.70
N PRO A 406 4.64 29.76 -52.29
CA PRO A 406 4.85 28.39 -52.77
C PRO A 406 4.30 28.13 -54.18
N PRO A 407 4.87 27.15 -54.93
CA PRO A 407 4.35 26.75 -56.23
C PRO A 407 3.16 25.79 -56.13
N SER A 408 2.14 26.01 -56.95
CA SER A 408 1.07 25.05 -57.24
C SER A 408 0.92 24.87 -58.76
N VAL A 409 0.91 23.62 -59.22
CA VAL A 409 0.64 23.23 -60.62
C VAL A 409 -0.16 21.92 -60.59
N ALA A 410 -1.04 21.68 -61.56
CA ALA A 410 -2.04 20.60 -61.54
C ALA A 410 -2.13 19.82 -62.87
N GLY A 411 -2.84 18.68 -62.83
CA GLY A 411 -3.18 17.83 -63.98
C GLY A 411 -2.61 16.40 -63.86
N GLY A 412 -3.29 15.33 -64.31
CA GLY A 412 -4.66 15.22 -64.86
C GLY A 412 -4.96 13.79 -65.39
N GLY A 413 -6.25 13.43 -65.55
CA GLY A 413 -6.72 12.09 -65.96
C GLY A 413 -7.28 11.29 -64.76
N GLN A 414 -8.57 10.95 -64.57
CA GLN A 414 -9.71 10.55 -65.42
C GLN A 414 -9.65 9.15 -66.07
N TYR A 415 -10.31 8.18 -65.43
CA TYR A 415 -11.26 7.16 -65.92
C TYR A 415 -11.96 6.56 -64.67
N GLY A 416 -13.18 6.01 -64.65
CA GLY A 416 -14.27 5.89 -65.63
C GLY A 416 -15.35 4.90 -65.13
N ALA A 417 -16.64 5.23 -65.18
CA ALA A 417 -17.77 4.42 -64.68
C ALA A 417 -19.12 4.94 -65.25
N PRO A 418 -20.31 4.30 -65.02
CA PRO A 418 -20.61 2.96 -64.50
C PRO A 418 -21.13 2.03 -65.66
N PRO A 419 -22.42 1.63 -65.91
CA PRO A 419 -23.71 1.73 -65.21
C PRO A 419 -24.31 0.31 -64.84
N PRO A 420 -25.57 -0.17 -65.11
CA PRO A 420 -26.30 -0.99 -64.10
C PRO A 420 -27.15 -2.21 -64.58
N PHE A 421 -27.91 -2.82 -63.65
CA PHE A 421 -29.22 -3.44 -63.89
C PHE A 421 -30.13 -3.27 -62.64
N ALA A 422 -31.45 -3.49 -62.73
CA ALA A 422 -32.40 -3.22 -61.64
C ALA A 422 -33.70 -4.04 -61.67
N GLY A 423 -34.37 -4.18 -60.50
CA GLY A 423 -35.66 -4.87 -60.27
C GLY A 423 -35.63 -5.70 -58.97
N GLY A 424 -36.71 -5.92 -58.22
CA GLY A 424 -38.10 -5.47 -58.33
C GLY A 424 -38.92 -5.78 -57.05
N TRP A 425 -40.12 -5.22 -56.90
CA TRP A 425 -40.94 -5.23 -55.64
C TRP A 425 -42.15 -6.19 -55.67
N GLN A 426 -42.64 -6.63 -54.49
CA GLN A 426 -44.05 -6.65 -53.96
C GLN A 426 -44.26 -7.79 -52.90
N GLN A 427 -44.83 -7.55 -51.70
CA GLN A 427 -46.26 -7.59 -51.25
C GLN A 427 -46.99 -8.95 -51.53
N GLY A 428 -47.77 -9.60 -50.63
CA GLY A 428 -48.39 -9.23 -49.33
C GLY A 428 -48.90 -10.45 -48.47
N PRO A 429 -49.92 -10.32 -47.59
CA PRO A 429 -50.27 -11.27 -46.48
C PRO A 429 -51.69 -11.94 -46.63
N PRO A 430 -52.43 -12.52 -45.60
CA PRO A 430 -52.14 -13.08 -44.25
C PRO A 430 -52.82 -14.47 -43.87
N THR A 431 -52.46 -15.07 -42.70
CA THR A 431 -53.31 -15.96 -41.80
C THR A 431 -53.83 -17.35 -42.28
N PRO A 432 -54.39 -18.26 -41.42
CA PRO A 432 -54.33 -18.49 -39.94
C PRO A 432 -54.06 -19.99 -39.52
N VAL A 433 -54.44 -20.37 -38.26
CA VAL A 433 -54.52 -21.70 -37.59
C VAL A 433 -53.32 -22.05 -36.67
N GLY A 434 -53.51 -22.46 -35.40
CA GLY A 434 -54.73 -22.47 -34.56
C GLY A 434 -54.62 -23.26 -33.24
N GLY A 435 -55.13 -22.71 -32.14
CA GLY A 435 -55.27 -23.35 -30.81
C GLY A 435 -54.08 -23.15 -29.85
N GLY A 436 -54.26 -22.94 -28.54
CA GLY A 436 -55.51 -22.65 -27.80
C GLY A 436 -55.34 -22.78 -26.27
N GLY A 437 -55.81 -21.79 -25.49
CA GLY A 437 -55.86 -21.86 -24.01
C GLY A 437 -55.65 -20.52 -23.29
N GLN A 438 -56.68 -20.01 -22.62
CA GLN A 438 -56.62 -18.86 -21.69
C GLN A 438 -57.63 -19.03 -20.53
N HIS A 439 -57.44 -18.20 -19.50
CA HIS A 439 -58.35 -17.89 -18.37
C HIS A 439 -58.36 -18.82 -17.13
N GLY A 440 -58.33 -18.18 -15.95
CA GLY A 440 -58.72 -18.74 -14.63
C GLY A 440 -60.10 -18.18 -14.21
N PRO A 441 -60.39 -17.82 -12.93
CA PRO A 441 -59.57 -17.81 -11.71
C PRO A 441 -60.29 -18.55 -10.50
N PRO A 442 -60.21 -18.20 -9.18
CA PRO A 442 -60.61 -19.05 -8.01
C PRO A 442 -62.14 -19.03 -7.70
N PRO A 443 -62.76 -19.88 -6.81
CA PRO A 443 -62.45 -20.15 -5.36
C PRO A 443 -62.81 -21.63 -4.91
N PRO A 444 -63.31 -22.03 -3.70
CA PRO A 444 -63.46 -21.41 -2.35
C PRO A 444 -63.08 -22.32 -1.11
N VAL A 445 -63.48 -21.85 0.09
CA VAL A 445 -63.28 -22.33 1.50
C VAL A 445 -64.05 -23.60 1.90
N GLY A 446 -63.63 -24.32 2.97
CA GLY A 446 -64.50 -25.31 3.66
C GLY A 446 -64.06 -25.91 5.03
N GLY A 447 -64.37 -25.24 6.15
CA GLY A 447 -64.56 -25.82 7.52
C GLY A 447 -63.31 -26.20 8.36
N GLU A 448 -63.42 -26.76 9.59
CA GLU A 448 -64.53 -26.80 10.59
C GLU A 448 -64.03 -27.34 11.98
N ARG A 449 -64.71 -26.96 13.10
CA ARG A 449 -64.78 -27.49 14.52
C ARG A 449 -63.52 -28.03 15.25
N GLU A 450 -63.22 -27.57 16.48
CA GLU A 450 -64.00 -27.89 17.70
C GLU A 450 -64.22 -26.71 18.70
N ARG A 451 -64.73 -26.93 19.93
CA ARG A 451 -65.34 -25.89 20.80
C ARG A 451 -65.00 -25.95 22.31
N ASN A 452 -64.99 -24.77 22.95
CA ASN A 452 -65.33 -24.50 24.38
C ASN A 452 -64.42 -25.14 25.46
N ASN A 453 -64.29 -24.67 26.71
CA ASN A 453 -64.75 -23.49 27.50
C ASN A 453 -63.55 -23.08 28.41
N GLY A 454 -63.45 -21.92 29.08
CA GLY A 454 -64.33 -20.76 29.28
C GLY A 454 -63.85 -19.97 30.52
N GLY A 455 -64.51 -18.85 30.89
CA GLY A 455 -64.25 -18.11 32.15
C GLY A 455 -64.02 -16.60 31.96
N GLY A 456 -64.71 -15.76 32.72
CA GLY A 456 -64.84 -14.32 32.43
C GLY A 456 -64.28 -13.33 33.46
N TRP A 457 -63.76 -12.22 32.93
CA TRP A 457 -63.98 -10.82 33.35
C TRP A 457 -63.73 -10.32 34.81
N LYS A 458 -62.77 -9.37 34.91
CA LYS A 458 -62.71 -8.13 35.73
C LYS A 458 -62.87 -8.18 37.27
N HIS A 459 -61.88 -7.64 38.01
CA HIS A 459 -61.81 -6.21 38.44
C HIS A 459 -60.45 -5.93 39.15
N ALA A 460 -60.25 -4.80 39.87
CA ALA A 460 -58.91 -4.27 40.19
C ALA A 460 -58.72 -3.64 41.59
N ALA A 461 -57.47 -3.72 42.09
CA ALA A 461 -56.80 -2.83 43.08
C ALA A 461 -57.28 -2.83 44.58
N PRO A 462 -56.50 -2.30 45.57
CA PRO A 462 -55.04 -2.44 45.81
C PRO A 462 -54.55 -2.49 47.32
N ILE A 463 -53.30 -2.95 47.59
CA ILE A 463 -52.44 -2.82 48.84
C ILE A 463 -53.02 -3.31 50.22
N PRO A 464 -52.33 -3.32 51.42
CA PRO A 464 -50.89 -3.16 51.80
C PRO A 464 -50.26 -4.08 52.93
N ASN A 465 -48.92 -4.01 53.06
CA ASN A 465 -48.05 -3.95 54.28
C ASN A 465 -47.72 -5.10 55.28
N GLY A 466 -46.46 -5.03 55.78
CA GLY A 466 -45.92 -5.59 57.06
C GLY A 466 -45.08 -6.88 56.92
N GLY A 467 -43.92 -7.10 57.55
CA GLY A 467 -42.96 -6.36 58.42
C GLY A 467 -41.69 -7.26 58.62
N GLY A 468 -40.63 -6.98 59.40
CA GLY A 468 -40.19 -5.83 60.21
C GLY A 468 -39.11 -6.24 61.25
N GLY A 469 -37.96 -5.54 61.32
CA GLY A 469 -36.91 -5.69 62.36
C GLY A 469 -35.68 -6.54 61.98
N GLY A 470 -34.45 -6.29 62.49
CA GLY A 470 -34.01 -5.28 63.47
C GLY A 470 -32.48 -5.02 63.46
N VAL A 471 -31.99 -4.10 64.31
CA VAL A 471 -30.64 -3.49 64.26
C VAL A 471 -29.89 -3.61 65.59
N ARG A 472 -28.54 -3.73 65.57
CA ARG A 472 -27.62 -3.18 66.61
C ARG A 472 -26.13 -3.16 66.21
N ASN A 473 -25.37 -2.28 66.86
CA ASN A 473 -23.95 -2.00 66.66
C ASN A 473 -23.09 -2.58 67.81
N ASN A 474 -21.76 -2.68 67.69
CA ASN A 474 -20.81 -1.73 68.31
C ASN A 474 -19.32 -2.01 67.95
N ALA A 475 -18.36 -1.25 68.53
CA ALA A 475 -16.92 -1.27 68.17
C ALA A 475 -15.93 -1.49 69.37
N GLY A 476 -14.64 -1.73 69.04
CA GLY A 476 -13.46 -1.85 69.94
C GLY A 476 -12.33 -2.63 69.22
N VAL A 477 -11.10 -2.16 68.95
CA VAL A 477 -9.99 -1.67 69.81
C VAL A 477 -9.35 -2.79 70.67
N GLY A 478 -8.04 -3.08 70.62
CA GLY A 478 -6.92 -2.59 69.78
C GLY A 478 -5.51 -2.97 70.33
N GLN A 479 -4.42 -2.71 69.56
CA GLN A 479 -2.97 -2.82 69.91
C GLN A 479 -2.46 -4.24 70.31
N HIS A 480 -1.17 -4.64 70.30
CA HIS A 480 0.15 -4.07 69.88
C HIS A 480 0.83 -5.07 68.88
N GLY A 481 2.06 -4.99 68.36
CA GLY A 481 3.23 -4.10 68.49
C GLY A 481 4.41 -4.63 67.62
N VAL A 482 5.52 -3.90 67.47
CA VAL A 482 6.66 -4.24 66.57
C VAL A 482 7.99 -4.30 67.35
N PRO A 483 8.90 -5.25 67.07
CA PRO A 483 10.24 -4.85 66.57
C PRO A 483 10.87 -5.81 65.51
N ASN A 484 11.94 -5.33 64.84
CA ASN A 484 12.78 -6.08 63.88
C ASN A 484 13.78 -7.04 64.54
N VAL A 485 14.03 -8.22 63.93
CA VAL A 485 15.36 -8.86 63.60
C VAL A 485 15.12 -10.14 62.75
N GLY A 486 16.08 -10.70 61.98
CA GLY A 486 17.41 -10.19 61.60
C GLY A 486 18.43 -11.28 61.20
N GLY A 487 18.37 -11.82 59.97
CA GLY A 487 19.27 -12.89 59.47
C GLY A 487 18.81 -14.32 59.84
N ALA A 488 19.37 -15.42 59.33
CA ALA A 488 20.36 -15.61 58.25
C ALA A 488 20.23 -17.04 57.63
N SER A 489 21.10 -17.39 56.68
CA SER A 489 21.11 -18.64 55.88
C SER A 489 21.42 -19.94 56.65
N ILE A 490 20.87 -21.07 56.19
CA ILE A 490 21.46 -22.43 56.32
C ILE A 490 21.28 -23.20 54.99
N GLU A 491 22.22 -24.10 54.67
CA GLU A 491 22.24 -24.93 53.46
C GLU A 491 21.61 -26.33 53.63
N GLY A 492 21.25 -26.94 52.50
CA GLY A 492 21.43 -28.39 52.25
C GLY A 492 20.41 -29.38 52.84
N TRP A 493 20.77 -30.65 52.62
CA TRP A 493 20.28 -31.96 53.12
C TRP A 493 20.05 -32.95 51.96
N ALA A 494 20.42 -34.21 52.19
CA ALA A 494 20.56 -35.24 51.15
C ALA A 494 19.89 -36.58 51.53
N ASP A 495 19.83 -37.48 50.56
CA ASP A 495 19.68 -38.94 50.65
C ASP A 495 18.53 -39.54 51.49
N VAL A 496 17.53 -40.07 50.79
CA VAL A 496 16.83 -41.32 51.19
C VAL A 496 16.65 -42.20 49.95
N GLN A 497 17.11 -43.46 50.01
CA GLN A 497 16.76 -44.49 49.03
C GLN A 497 15.41 -45.14 49.38
N TRP A 498 14.67 -45.61 48.37
CA TRP A 498 13.78 -46.76 48.53
C TRP A 498 13.79 -47.66 47.31
N SER A 499 13.46 -48.94 47.51
CA SER A 499 13.73 -50.03 46.57
C SER A 499 12.50 -50.86 46.23
N GLY A 500 12.45 -51.35 44.99
CA GLY A 500 11.77 -52.60 44.64
C GLY A 500 10.31 -52.49 44.19
N CYS A 501 10.08 -52.72 42.90
CA CYS A 501 8.92 -53.46 42.41
C CYS A 501 9.35 -54.29 41.18
N GLU A 502 8.74 -55.46 40.96
CA GLU A 502 9.23 -56.46 40.00
C GLU A 502 8.40 -56.56 38.70
N LYS A 503 9.09 -57.05 37.65
CA LYS A 503 8.56 -57.86 36.52
C LYS A 503 7.44 -57.25 35.64
N GLY A 504 7.81 -56.83 34.43
CA GLY A 504 6.89 -56.58 33.32
C GLY A 504 7.58 -56.64 31.95
N ALA A 505 7.31 -57.71 31.18
CA ALA A 505 7.60 -57.96 29.76
C ALA A 505 8.74 -57.18 29.04
N ALA A 506 9.75 -57.89 28.54
CA ALA A 506 10.73 -57.36 27.59
C ALA A 506 10.32 -57.63 26.13
N HIS A 507 10.42 -56.60 25.27
CA HIS A 507 10.44 -56.75 23.80
C HIS A 507 11.83 -56.31 23.27
N PRO A 508 12.56 -57.18 22.55
CA PRO A 508 13.90 -56.84 22.06
C PRO A 508 13.84 -56.09 20.71
N GLY A 509 14.32 -54.85 20.69
CA GLY A 509 14.45 -54.07 19.45
C GLY A 509 15.37 -52.86 19.61
N LEU A 510 16.08 -52.50 18.53
CA LEU A 510 16.87 -51.27 18.37
C LEU A 510 18.06 -51.03 19.33
N TRP A 511 18.97 -52.00 19.47
CA TRP A 511 20.39 -51.71 19.66
C TRP A 511 21.14 -51.91 18.32
N GLY A 512 21.26 -50.83 17.53
CA GLY A 512 21.71 -50.94 16.13
C GLY A 512 22.09 -49.65 15.40
N LEU A 513 22.43 -48.57 16.13
CA LEU A 513 22.94 -47.34 15.52
C LEU A 513 24.45 -47.20 15.79
N SER A 514 25.25 -47.29 14.73
CA SER A 514 26.69 -47.01 14.78
C SER A 514 26.96 -45.60 15.30
N LEU A 515 28.09 -45.39 15.99
CA LEU A 515 28.54 -44.06 16.43
C LEU A 515 28.54 -43.03 15.28
N THR A 516 28.83 -43.45 14.04
CA THR A 516 28.76 -42.60 12.85
C THR A 516 27.37 -41.99 12.64
N LYS A 517 26.31 -42.79 12.84
CA LYS A 517 24.91 -42.31 12.70
C LYS A 517 24.55 -41.35 13.83
N CYS A 518 24.99 -41.62 15.07
CA CYS A 518 24.82 -40.69 16.17
C CYS A 518 25.56 -39.36 15.94
N PHE A 519 26.75 -39.40 15.33
CA PHE A 519 27.51 -38.20 14.97
C PHE A 519 26.79 -37.38 13.89
N PHE A 520 26.23 -38.02 12.86
CA PHE A 520 25.39 -37.34 11.87
C PHE A 520 24.11 -36.75 12.49
N VAL A 521 23.39 -37.48 13.35
CA VAL A 521 22.20 -36.94 14.02
C VAL A 521 22.54 -35.75 14.91
N MET A 522 23.62 -35.80 15.69
CA MET A 522 24.07 -34.67 16.50
C MET A 522 24.55 -33.49 15.66
N ALA A 523 25.23 -33.72 14.54
CA ALA A 523 25.63 -32.67 13.61
C ALA A 523 24.41 -32.01 12.93
N SER A 524 23.44 -32.80 12.46
CA SER A 524 22.18 -32.29 11.92
C SER A 524 21.39 -31.50 12.96
N LEU A 525 21.35 -31.95 14.21
CA LEU A 525 20.68 -31.25 15.30
C LEU A 525 21.40 -29.93 15.65
N TYR A 526 22.74 -29.90 15.59
CA TYR A 526 23.54 -28.69 15.79
C TYR A 526 23.39 -27.70 14.63
N VAL A 527 23.27 -28.18 13.39
CA VAL A 527 22.94 -27.36 12.21
C VAL A 527 21.52 -26.82 12.29
N LEU A 528 20.54 -27.61 12.72
CA LEU A 528 19.16 -27.14 12.98
C LEU A 528 19.12 -26.10 14.10
N LEU A 529 19.90 -26.27 15.17
CA LEU A 529 20.06 -25.28 16.23
C LEU A 529 20.71 -23.99 15.71
N ALA A 530 21.79 -24.08 14.93
CA ALA A 530 22.46 -22.92 14.33
C ALA A 530 21.56 -22.18 13.33
N LEU A 531 20.79 -22.89 12.50
CA LEU A 531 19.78 -22.32 11.61
C LEU A 531 18.67 -21.65 12.42
N SER A 532 18.16 -22.26 13.48
CA SER A 532 17.17 -21.63 14.37
C SER A 532 17.68 -20.37 15.06
N GLN A 533 18.99 -20.26 15.30
CA GLN A 533 19.62 -19.05 15.83
C GLN A 533 19.80 -17.97 14.75
N ALA A 534 20.16 -18.33 13.52
CA ALA A 534 20.19 -17.40 12.39
C ALA A 534 18.79 -16.86 12.04
N GLU A 535 17.76 -17.70 12.09
CA GLU A 535 16.35 -17.28 11.96
C GLU A 535 15.93 -16.38 13.13
N ALA A 536 16.33 -16.70 14.37
CA ALA A 536 16.03 -15.88 15.54
C ALA A 536 16.71 -14.50 15.52
N GLU A 537 17.94 -14.38 15.00
CA GLU A 537 18.66 -13.10 14.93
C GLU A 537 17.98 -12.09 13.98
N THR A 538 17.30 -12.55 12.93
CA THR A 538 16.52 -11.66 12.05
C THR A 538 15.21 -11.17 12.68
N THR A 539 14.82 -11.68 13.85
CA THR A 539 13.59 -11.28 14.57
C THR A 539 13.83 -10.82 16.02
N GLN A 540 15.02 -10.28 16.34
CA GLN A 540 15.15 -9.47 17.56
C GLN A 540 14.33 -8.17 17.44
N GLY A 541 13.33 -8.02 18.32
CA GLY A 541 12.45 -6.86 18.37
C GLY A 541 13.20 -5.57 18.73
N SER A 542 13.56 -4.78 17.72
CA SER A 542 14.36 -3.57 17.92
C SER A 542 13.63 -2.51 18.75
N THR A 543 14.28 -2.09 19.86
CA THR A 543 13.72 -1.16 20.85
C THR A 543 14.32 0.24 20.67
N ALA A 544 13.51 1.20 20.21
CA ALA A 544 13.98 2.58 20.01
C ALA A 544 13.73 3.48 21.23
N ILE A 545 14.59 4.48 21.44
CA ILE A 545 14.31 5.61 22.33
C ILE A 545 13.17 6.43 21.73
N LEU A 546 12.08 6.63 22.45
CA LEU A 546 10.99 7.53 22.03
C LEU A 546 11.21 8.93 22.59
N ILE A 547 11.19 9.92 21.69
CA ILE A 547 11.07 11.35 21.98
C ILE A 547 9.76 11.83 21.35
N THR A 548 9.00 12.70 22.02
CA THR A 548 7.75 13.28 21.52
C THR A 548 7.90 14.78 21.29
N VAL A 549 7.50 15.27 20.11
CA VAL A 549 7.46 16.71 19.79
C VAL A 549 6.00 17.15 19.68
N ASP A 550 5.59 18.14 20.48
CA ASP A 550 4.21 18.62 20.58
C ASP A 550 4.19 20.13 20.85
N GLN A 551 3.72 20.94 19.89
CA GLN A 551 3.67 22.41 19.98
C GLN A 551 2.74 22.94 21.10
N SER A 552 2.01 22.07 21.81
CA SER A 552 1.17 22.45 22.95
C SER A 552 1.82 22.24 24.33
N GLY A 553 3.15 22.02 24.38
CA GLY A 553 3.91 21.82 25.63
C GLY A 553 3.69 20.46 26.30
N LYS A 554 3.03 19.51 25.60
CA LYS A 554 2.65 18.17 26.11
C LYS A 554 3.58 17.05 25.61
N GLY A 555 4.66 17.43 24.94
CA GLY A 555 5.68 16.52 24.43
C GLY A 555 6.84 16.38 25.42
N ASP A 556 7.90 15.73 24.97
CA ASP A 556 9.21 15.84 25.60
C ASP A 556 9.96 17.11 25.09
N TYR A 557 9.57 17.65 23.92
CA TYR A 557 9.97 18.96 23.35
C TYR A 557 8.80 19.64 22.60
N GLU A 558 8.87 20.94 22.36
CA GLU A 558 7.89 21.68 21.52
C GLU A 558 8.31 21.77 20.04
N LYS A 559 9.62 21.86 19.78
CA LYS A 559 10.23 21.97 18.45
C LYS A 559 10.86 20.66 17.98
N ILE A 560 11.01 20.53 16.66
CA ILE A 560 11.68 19.37 16.05
C ILE A 560 13.20 19.49 16.20
N GLN A 561 13.79 20.68 16.02
CA GLN A 561 15.24 20.84 16.14
C GLN A 561 15.73 20.58 17.57
N ASP A 562 15.02 21.08 18.59
CA ASP A 562 15.39 20.88 20.00
C ASP A 562 15.46 19.36 20.36
N ALA A 563 14.58 18.54 19.76
CA ALA A 563 14.56 17.09 19.93
C ALA A 563 15.70 16.36 19.18
N ILE A 564 16.19 16.89 18.06
CA ILE A 564 17.38 16.40 17.36
C ILE A 564 18.65 16.81 18.13
N ASP A 565 18.66 18.03 18.67
CA ASP A 565 19.77 18.59 19.44
C ASP A 565 20.01 17.85 20.75
N ALA A 566 18.97 17.28 21.35
CA ALA A 566 19.04 16.43 22.53
C ALA A 566 19.66 15.04 22.29
N VAL A 567 19.67 14.54 21.05
CA VAL A 567 20.34 13.27 20.71
C VAL A 567 21.86 13.47 20.80
N PRO A 568 22.62 12.61 21.51
CA PRO A 568 24.07 12.73 21.61
C PRO A 568 24.79 12.61 20.26
N SER A 569 25.94 13.27 20.15
CA SER A 569 26.91 13.04 19.08
C SER A 569 27.44 11.61 19.10
N ASN A 570 27.75 11.07 17.92
CA ASN A 570 28.12 9.68 17.66
C ASN A 570 27.07 8.67 18.16
N ASN A 571 25.79 8.97 17.89
CA ASN A 571 24.67 8.15 18.36
C ASN A 571 24.70 6.72 17.79
N VAL A 572 24.47 5.72 18.64
CA VAL A 572 24.32 4.30 18.26
C VAL A 572 23.01 3.67 18.75
N ASP A 573 22.21 4.38 19.56
CA ASP A 573 20.86 3.95 19.93
C ASP A 573 19.90 4.24 18.76
N LEU A 574 18.93 3.35 18.49
CA LEU A 574 17.82 3.74 17.62
C LEU A 574 16.99 4.84 18.30
N VAL A 575 16.85 6.01 17.69
CA VAL A 575 16.01 7.11 18.20
C VAL A 575 14.79 7.27 17.32
N PHE A 576 13.63 7.51 17.92
CA PHE A 576 12.36 7.75 17.25
C PHE A 576 11.74 9.05 17.80
N ILE A 577 11.84 10.11 17.01
CA ILE A 577 11.20 11.40 17.27
C ILE A 577 9.79 11.35 16.68
N ARG A 578 8.77 11.25 17.54
CA ARG A 578 7.35 11.29 17.18
C ARG A 578 6.86 12.73 17.22
N VAL A 579 6.67 13.31 16.04
CA VAL A 579 6.13 14.64 15.84
C VAL A 579 4.60 14.56 15.79
N LYS A 580 3.91 15.48 16.47
CA LYS A 580 2.45 15.58 16.47
C LYS A 580 1.92 16.26 15.19
N PRO A 581 0.59 16.24 14.96
CA PRO A 581 -0.05 17.17 14.04
C PRO A 581 0.31 18.63 14.40
N GLY A 582 0.62 19.44 13.40
CA GLY A 582 1.10 20.81 13.59
C GLY A 582 1.80 21.39 12.36
N VAL A 583 2.02 22.71 12.39
CA VAL A 583 2.79 23.43 11.37
C VAL A 583 4.06 23.95 12.05
N TYR A 584 5.17 23.28 11.73
CA TYR A 584 6.49 23.52 12.29
C TYR A 584 7.25 24.45 11.36
N LYS A 585 7.20 25.76 11.63
CA LYS A 585 7.99 26.75 10.89
C LYS A 585 9.42 26.78 11.42
N GLU A 586 10.19 25.76 11.06
CA GLU A 586 11.57 25.52 11.46
C GLU A 586 12.42 25.19 10.23
N LYS A 587 13.70 25.61 10.22
CA LYS A 587 14.73 24.95 9.40
C LYS A 587 15.29 23.80 10.22
N ILE A 588 15.29 22.59 9.65
CA ILE A 588 15.70 21.36 10.33
C ILE A 588 17.03 20.89 9.77
N THR A 589 17.99 20.58 10.64
CA THR A 589 19.22 19.87 10.28
C THR A 589 19.39 18.67 11.18
N VAL A 590 19.53 17.49 10.60
CA VAL A 590 19.93 16.24 11.28
C VAL A 590 21.43 16.06 11.06
N PRO A 591 22.30 16.38 12.04
CA PRO A 591 23.76 16.44 11.85
C PRO A 591 24.38 15.06 11.57
N ALA A 592 25.49 15.03 10.81
CA ALA A 592 26.12 13.80 10.35
C ALA A 592 26.55 12.85 11.48
N ASP A 593 26.90 13.39 12.65
CA ASP A 593 27.27 12.66 13.85
C ASP A 593 26.08 12.03 14.61
N LYS A 594 24.84 12.20 14.13
CA LYS A 594 23.62 11.69 14.80
C LYS A 594 22.85 10.65 13.95
N PRO A 595 23.47 9.52 13.57
CA PRO A 595 22.81 8.49 12.77
C PRO A 595 21.69 7.76 13.53
N PHE A 596 20.97 6.89 12.82
CA PHE A 596 19.85 6.06 13.32
C PHE A 596 18.59 6.81 13.79
N ILE A 597 18.54 8.13 13.70
CA ILE A 597 17.34 8.93 13.99
C ILE A 597 16.20 8.60 13.01
N THR A 598 15.03 8.28 13.55
CA THR A 598 13.74 8.37 12.84
C THR A 598 13.05 9.67 13.23
N ILE A 599 12.47 10.39 12.27
CA ILE A 599 11.48 11.45 12.50
C ILE A 599 10.15 11.02 11.86
N SER A 600 9.08 10.97 12.66
CA SER A 600 7.78 10.44 12.28
C SER A 600 6.67 11.41 12.64
N GLY A 601 5.92 11.89 11.65
CA GLY A 601 4.59 12.45 11.90
C GLY A 601 3.56 11.35 12.22
N THR A 602 2.29 11.73 12.34
CA THR A 602 1.16 10.77 12.44
C THR A 602 0.50 10.51 11.08
N LYS A 603 0.44 11.53 10.22
CA LYS A 603 0.08 11.44 8.80
C LYS A 603 0.79 12.58 8.07
N ALA A 604 1.18 12.36 6.81
CA ALA A 604 1.91 13.36 6.03
C ALA A 604 1.19 14.70 5.89
N VAL A 605 -0.14 14.69 5.78
CA VAL A 605 -0.95 15.91 5.67
C VAL A 605 -1.18 16.64 7.00
N ASP A 606 -0.98 15.96 8.13
CA ASP A 606 -1.27 16.49 9.47
C ASP A 606 -0.02 17.12 10.13
N THR A 607 1.19 16.67 9.75
CA THR A 607 2.48 17.17 10.28
C THR A 607 3.28 17.84 9.16
N ILE A 608 3.36 19.18 9.19
CA ILE A 608 3.97 19.99 8.12
C ILE A 608 5.21 20.72 8.66
N ILE A 609 6.38 20.48 8.07
CA ILE A 609 7.63 21.20 8.30
C ILE A 609 7.80 22.19 7.16
N THR A 610 7.92 23.49 7.45
CA THR A 610 7.84 24.55 6.43
C THR A 610 8.86 25.66 6.63
N TRP A 611 9.54 26.03 5.56
CA TRP A 611 10.33 27.27 5.48
C TRP A 611 10.15 27.94 4.10
N ASN A 612 10.84 29.05 3.84
CA ASN A 612 10.66 29.86 2.63
C ASN A 612 11.96 30.52 2.11
N ASP A 613 13.12 29.92 2.37
CA ASP A 613 14.42 30.42 1.88
C ASP A 613 14.65 30.07 0.41
N SER A 614 15.58 30.78 -0.23
CA SER A 614 15.91 30.59 -1.65
C SER A 614 17.35 31.01 -1.95
N GLY A 615 17.84 30.68 -3.14
CA GLY A 615 19.14 31.14 -3.64
C GLY A 615 20.13 30.01 -3.76
N ASP A 616 21.03 29.87 -2.78
CA ASP A 616 21.95 28.72 -2.75
C ASP A 616 21.20 27.41 -2.49
N ILE A 617 21.64 26.34 -3.17
CA ILE A 617 20.96 25.04 -3.18
C ILE A 617 21.16 24.25 -1.88
N PHE A 618 22.26 24.49 -1.16
CA PHE A 618 22.53 23.84 0.12
C PHE A 618 21.89 24.62 1.27
N GLU A 619 21.97 25.96 1.24
CA GLU A 619 21.44 26.81 2.31
C GLU A 619 19.92 27.03 2.24
N SER A 620 19.27 26.95 1.07
CA SER A 620 17.81 27.14 0.96
C SER A 620 16.97 25.97 1.50
N ALA A 621 17.60 24.86 1.90
CA ALA A 621 16.92 23.67 2.42
C ALA A 621 16.07 23.96 3.66
N THR A 622 14.77 23.63 3.59
CA THR A 622 13.88 23.58 4.78
C THR A 622 14.30 22.46 5.73
N PHE A 623 14.74 21.33 5.19
CA PHE A 623 15.17 20.15 5.95
C PHE A 623 16.45 19.59 5.32
N SER A 624 17.55 19.51 6.09
CA SER A 624 18.79 18.83 5.71
C SER A 624 19.00 17.55 6.53
N VAL A 625 19.07 16.40 5.84
CA VAL A 625 19.48 15.11 6.41
C VAL A 625 20.95 14.87 6.06
N LEU A 626 21.84 15.04 7.03
CA LEU A 626 23.28 14.74 6.88
C LEU A 626 23.67 13.42 7.57
N ALA A 627 22.81 12.93 8.47
CA ALA A 627 22.98 11.71 9.24
C ALA A 627 22.70 10.42 8.44
N SER A 628 23.53 9.40 8.64
CA SER A 628 23.28 8.06 8.12
C SER A 628 22.17 7.30 8.86
N ASP A 629 21.63 6.26 8.20
CA ASP A 629 20.58 5.38 8.73
C ASP A 629 19.30 6.11 9.15
N PHE A 630 19.11 7.33 8.65
CA PHE A 630 17.98 8.21 8.95
C PHE A 630 16.68 7.66 8.38
N ILE A 631 15.55 7.88 9.07
CA ILE A 631 14.22 7.57 8.53
C ILE A 631 13.25 8.74 8.70
N GLY A 632 12.83 9.36 7.60
CA GLY A 632 11.66 10.24 7.56
C GLY A 632 10.40 9.42 7.28
N ARG A 633 9.31 9.63 8.03
CA ARG A 633 8.02 8.99 7.72
C ARG A 633 6.81 9.86 8.06
N TYR A 634 5.78 9.82 7.20
CA TYR A 634 4.51 10.53 7.41
C TYR A 634 4.68 12.04 7.69
N LEU A 635 5.57 12.73 6.96
CA LEU A 635 5.80 14.17 7.05
C LEU A 635 5.37 14.87 5.75
N THR A 636 4.90 16.11 5.82
CA THR A 636 5.12 17.08 4.74
C THR A 636 6.38 17.89 5.05
N ILE A 637 7.26 18.01 4.07
CA ILE A 637 8.44 18.88 4.08
C ILE A 637 8.27 19.83 2.90
N GLN A 638 8.17 21.13 3.15
CA GLN A 638 7.84 22.10 2.11
C GLN A 638 8.67 23.38 2.19
N ASN A 639 9.11 23.87 1.03
CA ASN A 639 9.65 25.22 0.88
C ASN A 639 8.65 26.07 0.07
N THR A 640 8.12 27.11 0.71
CA THR A 640 7.02 27.94 0.19
C THR A 640 7.45 29.22 -0.52
N TYR A 641 8.74 29.36 -0.85
CA TYR A 641 9.25 30.50 -1.63
C TYR A 641 8.57 30.66 -3.01
N GLY A 642 8.19 29.54 -3.64
CA GLY A 642 7.52 29.54 -4.94
C GLY A 642 8.49 29.70 -6.12
N SER A 643 8.00 30.28 -7.23
CA SER A 643 8.65 30.20 -8.54
C SER A 643 9.78 31.21 -8.81
N GLY A 644 10.27 31.93 -7.80
CA GLY A 644 11.29 32.97 -7.96
C GLY A 644 12.72 32.47 -8.21
N GLY A 645 12.97 31.16 -8.06
CA GLY A 645 14.30 30.55 -8.16
C GLY A 645 14.43 29.29 -7.30
N LYS A 646 15.67 28.81 -7.12
CA LYS A 646 16.01 27.62 -6.33
C LYS A 646 15.54 27.75 -4.88
N ALA A 647 14.81 26.75 -4.39
CA ALA A 647 14.21 26.74 -3.06
C ALA A 647 14.02 25.31 -2.55
N VAL A 648 15.07 24.73 -1.95
CA VAL A 648 15.05 23.31 -1.57
C VAL A 648 14.08 23.04 -0.40
N ALA A 649 13.25 22.01 -0.51
CA ALA A 649 12.42 21.53 0.59
C ALA A 649 13.19 20.49 1.42
N LEU A 650 13.71 19.45 0.78
CA LEU A 650 14.53 18.42 1.41
C LEU A 650 15.90 18.33 0.73
N ARG A 651 16.97 18.41 1.52
CA ARG A 651 18.31 17.96 1.17
C ARG A 651 18.59 16.62 1.86
N ALA A 652 18.93 15.60 1.09
CA ALA A 652 19.39 14.30 1.59
C ALA A 652 20.86 14.11 1.20
N SER A 653 21.74 13.93 2.19
CA SER A 653 23.20 13.81 2.02
C SER A 653 23.81 12.73 2.93
N GLY A 654 22.99 12.01 3.70
CA GLY A 654 23.40 11.01 4.69
C GLY A 654 23.16 9.60 4.17
N ASP A 655 24.25 8.85 3.92
CA ASP A 655 24.17 7.49 3.37
C ASP A 655 23.25 6.57 4.20
N ARG A 656 22.40 5.79 3.52
CA ARG A 656 21.38 4.90 4.12
C ARG A 656 20.17 5.64 4.72
N ALA A 657 19.82 6.82 4.19
CA ALA A 657 18.58 7.52 4.55
C ALA A 657 17.36 7.00 3.77
N ALA A 658 16.23 6.82 4.45
CA ALA A 658 14.98 6.36 3.85
C ALA A 658 13.78 7.26 4.18
N PHE A 659 12.84 7.38 3.23
CA PHE A 659 11.67 8.24 3.32
C PHE A 659 10.39 7.45 2.97
N TYR A 660 9.42 7.40 3.89
CA TYR A 660 8.21 6.60 3.76
C TYR A 660 6.95 7.45 3.84
N VAL A 661 6.14 7.44 2.77
CA VAL A 661 4.85 8.14 2.71
C VAL A 661 4.98 9.62 3.08
N CYS A 662 6.07 10.26 2.64
CA CYS A 662 6.31 11.69 2.83
C CYS A 662 5.78 12.51 1.65
N ARG A 663 5.48 13.79 1.90
CA ARG A 663 5.21 14.82 0.88
C ARG A 663 6.39 15.78 0.84
N ILE A 664 7.01 15.98 -0.32
CA ILE A 664 8.17 16.86 -0.49
C ILE A 664 7.78 17.91 -1.55
N LEU A 665 7.63 19.17 -1.16
CA LEU A 665 6.92 20.20 -1.95
C LEU A 665 7.75 21.48 -2.11
N SER A 666 8.03 21.89 -3.34
CA SER A 666 8.45 23.27 -3.69
C SER A 666 8.28 23.51 -5.20
N TYR A 667 9.05 24.42 -5.79
CA TYR A 667 8.98 24.76 -7.22
C TYR A 667 10.25 24.43 -8.00
N GLN A 668 11.41 24.96 -7.61
CA GLN A 668 12.69 24.64 -8.24
C GLN A 668 13.64 23.98 -7.22
N ASP A 669 14.28 22.90 -7.65
CA ASP A 669 15.20 22.07 -6.85
C ASP A 669 14.54 21.44 -5.60
N THR A 670 13.22 21.14 -5.62
CA THR A 670 12.44 20.67 -4.46
C THR A 670 13.16 19.63 -3.58
N LEU A 671 13.73 18.60 -4.21
CA LEU A 671 14.53 17.57 -3.57
C LEU A 671 15.98 17.66 -4.08
N LEU A 672 16.89 18.10 -3.21
CA LEU A 672 18.33 17.94 -3.39
C LEU A 672 18.75 16.58 -2.81
N ASP A 673 18.75 15.59 -3.69
CA ASP A 673 19.20 14.22 -3.45
C ASP A 673 20.74 14.17 -3.66
N ASP A 674 21.45 14.80 -2.73
CA ASP A 674 22.82 15.31 -2.84
C ASP A 674 23.86 14.21 -3.07
N THR A 675 23.96 13.26 -2.12
CA THR A 675 24.95 12.17 -2.11
C THR A 675 24.58 11.10 -1.08
N GLY A 676 25.10 9.87 -1.24
CA GLY A 676 24.77 8.70 -0.41
C GLY A 676 23.70 7.79 -1.04
N ARG A 677 23.47 6.62 -0.44
CA ARG A 677 22.41 5.68 -0.86
C ARG A 677 21.08 6.04 -0.20
N HIS A 678 20.04 6.28 -0.99
CA HIS A 678 18.72 6.71 -0.49
C HIS A 678 17.57 5.85 -1.02
N TYR A 679 16.52 5.71 -0.21
CA TYR A 679 15.32 4.93 -0.54
C TYR A 679 14.06 5.75 -0.29
N TYR A 680 13.30 6.04 -1.35
CA TYR A 680 12.04 6.79 -1.27
C TYR A 680 10.89 5.85 -1.60
N ASN A 681 9.96 5.65 -0.67
CA ASN A 681 8.85 4.72 -0.79
C ASN A 681 7.48 5.39 -0.55
N ASN A 682 6.53 5.16 -1.45
CA ASN A 682 5.14 5.67 -1.39
C ASN A 682 5.05 7.19 -1.17
N CYS A 683 6.10 7.93 -1.54
CA CYS A 683 6.21 9.37 -1.36
C CYS A 683 5.53 10.16 -2.49
N TYR A 684 5.18 11.41 -2.20
CA TYR A 684 4.67 12.40 -3.14
C TYR A 684 5.69 13.53 -3.28
N ILE A 685 6.16 13.80 -4.50
CA ILE A 685 7.21 14.79 -4.77
C ILE A 685 6.69 15.78 -5.81
N GLU A 686 6.73 17.08 -5.49
CA GLU A 686 6.09 18.14 -6.26
C GLU A 686 7.07 19.25 -6.63
N GLY A 687 7.07 19.65 -7.91
CA GLY A 687 7.89 20.78 -8.37
C GLY A 687 7.77 21.04 -9.87
N ALA A 688 8.55 21.99 -10.37
CA ALA A 688 8.49 22.47 -11.75
C ALA A 688 9.82 22.29 -12.49
N THR A 689 10.93 22.69 -11.88
CA THR A 689 12.25 22.71 -12.53
C THR A 689 13.27 21.97 -11.68
N ASP A 690 13.96 21.00 -12.29
CA ASP A 690 15.04 20.20 -11.68
C ASP A 690 14.64 19.61 -10.32
N PHE A 691 13.35 19.26 -10.15
CA PHE A 691 12.78 19.14 -8.80
C PHE A 691 13.19 17.87 -8.03
N ILE A 692 13.92 16.96 -8.70
CA ILE A 692 14.78 15.94 -8.08
C ILE A 692 16.18 16.09 -8.70
N CYS A 693 17.15 16.59 -7.93
CA CYS A 693 18.49 16.92 -8.41
C CYS A 693 19.59 16.47 -7.44
N GLY A 694 20.83 16.34 -7.92
CA GLY A 694 21.98 15.91 -7.09
C GLY A 694 22.64 14.62 -7.59
N ASN A 695 23.49 14.00 -6.77
CA ASN A 695 24.28 12.81 -7.13
C ASN A 695 24.06 11.62 -6.16
N GLY A 696 22.89 11.51 -5.53
CA GLY A 696 22.50 10.31 -4.77
C GLY A 696 22.50 9.02 -5.61
N ALA A 697 22.67 7.90 -4.93
CA ALA A 697 22.37 6.55 -5.44
C ALA A 697 21.01 6.14 -4.89
N SER A 698 19.94 6.35 -5.68
CA SER A 698 18.61 6.53 -5.11
C SER A 698 17.52 5.72 -5.80
N PHE A 699 16.90 4.83 -5.05
CA PHE A 699 15.79 4.01 -5.51
C PHE A 699 14.46 4.65 -5.06
N PHE A 700 13.80 5.30 -6.01
CA PHE A 700 12.44 5.82 -5.89
C PHE A 700 11.47 4.68 -6.19
N GLU A 701 11.29 3.79 -5.22
CA GLU A 701 10.26 2.76 -5.30
C GLU A 701 8.89 3.37 -5.10
N LYS A 702 8.00 3.15 -6.05
CA LYS A 702 6.58 3.48 -5.93
C LYS A 702 6.36 4.91 -5.40
N CYS A 703 6.76 5.92 -6.18
CA CYS A 703 6.53 7.32 -5.84
C CYS A 703 5.55 8.00 -6.82
N HIS A 704 4.84 9.03 -6.35
CA HIS A 704 3.95 9.88 -7.14
C HIS A 704 4.61 11.23 -7.37
N LEU A 705 5.06 11.47 -8.61
CA LEU A 705 5.73 12.69 -9.04
C LEU A 705 4.69 13.65 -9.66
N HIS A 706 4.66 14.90 -9.20
CA HIS A 706 3.71 15.91 -9.68
C HIS A 706 4.44 17.14 -10.22
N SER A 707 4.36 17.35 -11.54
CA SER A 707 4.94 18.53 -12.17
C SER A 707 3.98 19.72 -12.14
N ILE A 708 4.25 20.70 -11.28
CA ILE A 708 3.57 22.00 -11.27
C ILE A 708 4.20 23.00 -12.27
N SER A 709 4.97 22.50 -13.25
CA SER A 709 5.55 23.35 -14.29
C SER A 709 4.48 24.06 -15.12
N ASN A 710 4.71 25.34 -15.40
CA ASN A 710 3.91 26.13 -16.34
C ASN A 710 4.25 25.82 -17.82
N GLY A 711 5.20 24.92 -18.07
CA GLY A 711 5.59 24.42 -19.39
C GLY A 711 7.09 24.20 -19.52
N GLY A 712 7.50 23.05 -20.05
CA GLY A 712 8.91 22.72 -20.37
C GLY A 712 9.82 22.42 -19.17
N GLY A 713 9.29 22.36 -17.95
CA GLY A 713 10.07 22.06 -16.74
C GLY A 713 10.61 20.63 -16.68
N ALA A 714 11.61 20.38 -15.83
CA ALA A 714 12.28 19.09 -15.73
C ALA A 714 11.97 18.38 -14.40
N ILE A 715 11.67 17.07 -14.46
CA ILE A 715 11.48 16.23 -13.28
C ILE A 715 12.83 15.92 -12.62
N THR A 716 13.87 15.57 -13.39
CA THR A 716 15.19 15.19 -12.86
C THR A 716 16.35 16.01 -13.41
N ALA A 717 17.34 16.26 -12.56
CA ALA A 717 18.64 16.84 -12.91
C ALA A 717 19.77 16.13 -12.15
N GLN A 718 20.12 14.92 -12.59
CA GLN A 718 21.12 14.07 -11.93
C GLN A 718 22.55 14.51 -12.30
N ARG A 719 23.47 14.42 -11.34
CA ARG A 719 24.80 15.08 -11.33
C ARG A 719 25.98 14.10 -11.23
N ARG A 720 25.89 12.93 -11.86
CA ARG A 720 27.00 11.98 -11.93
C ARG A 720 28.14 12.51 -12.79
N MET A 721 29.34 12.57 -12.23
CA MET A 721 30.52 13.23 -12.82
C MET A 721 31.61 12.27 -13.30
N SER A 722 31.52 10.98 -12.94
CA SER A 722 32.47 9.94 -13.36
C SER A 722 31.75 8.62 -13.70
N PRO A 723 32.25 7.80 -14.65
CA PRO A 723 31.73 6.45 -14.85
C PRO A 723 32.01 5.52 -13.67
N SER A 724 32.94 5.88 -12.77
CA SER A 724 33.28 5.12 -11.55
C SER A 724 32.40 5.45 -10.34
N GLU A 725 31.56 6.47 -10.41
CA GLU A 725 30.54 6.74 -9.39
C GLU A 725 29.38 5.76 -9.59
N ASP A 726 28.96 5.01 -8.57
CA ASP A 726 27.77 4.14 -8.66
C ASP A 726 26.50 4.87 -8.17
N THR A 727 26.26 6.05 -8.74
CA THR A 727 25.15 6.96 -8.40
C THR A 727 24.11 7.02 -9.52
N GLY A 728 22.90 7.52 -9.23
CA GLY A 728 21.83 7.59 -10.21
C GLY A 728 20.45 7.57 -9.58
N PHE A 729 19.45 8.03 -10.33
CA PHE A 729 18.06 8.04 -9.88
C PHE A 729 17.27 6.93 -10.59
N PHE A 730 16.76 5.98 -9.81
CA PHE A 730 16.10 4.78 -10.28
C PHE A 730 14.62 4.80 -9.85
N PHE A 731 13.72 5.05 -10.80
CA PHE A 731 12.27 5.18 -10.53
C PHE A 731 11.56 3.88 -10.90
N PHE A 732 11.08 3.13 -9.91
CA PHE A 732 10.42 1.84 -10.11
C PHE A 732 8.93 1.92 -9.78
N GLY A 733 8.07 1.57 -10.75
CA GLY A 733 6.62 1.51 -10.56
C GLY A 733 5.98 2.86 -10.21
N CYS A 734 6.61 3.98 -10.58
CA CYS A 734 6.17 5.32 -10.20
C CYS A 734 4.97 5.80 -11.04
N LYS A 735 4.34 6.89 -10.59
CA LYS A 735 3.30 7.61 -11.33
C LYS A 735 3.70 9.07 -11.52
N ILE A 736 3.74 9.53 -12.77
CA ILE A 736 3.88 10.96 -13.10
C ILE A 736 2.50 11.58 -13.33
N THR A 737 2.35 12.84 -12.93
CA THR A 737 1.21 13.73 -13.19
C THR A 737 1.71 15.18 -13.27
N GLY A 738 0.87 16.14 -13.66
CA GLY A 738 1.27 17.55 -13.68
C GLY A 738 0.24 18.47 -14.36
N VAL A 739 0.52 19.77 -14.32
CA VAL A 739 -0.39 20.86 -14.72
C VAL A 739 -0.24 21.22 -16.20
N LYS A 740 1.00 21.33 -16.70
CA LYS A 740 1.35 21.52 -18.11
C LYS A 740 2.56 20.62 -18.46
N THR A 741 3.18 20.88 -19.61
CA THR A 741 4.22 20.04 -20.18
C THR A 741 5.52 20.01 -19.38
N ALA A 742 6.21 18.87 -19.40
CA ALA A 742 7.48 18.65 -18.71
C ALA A 742 8.38 17.66 -19.48
N VAL A 743 9.67 17.60 -19.12
CA VAL A 743 10.61 16.53 -19.49
C VAL A 743 10.93 15.66 -18.28
N LEU A 744 11.22 14.38 -18.54
CA LEU A 744 11.69 13.39 -17.56
C LEU A 744 12.99 13.84 -16.88
N GLY A 745 13.84 14.57 -17.60
CA GLY A 745 15.03 15.19 -17.03
C GLY A 745 15.99 15.78 -18.03
N ARG A 746 17.12 16.24 -17.51
CA ARG A 746 18.25 16.83 -18.26
C ARG A 746 19.57 16.64 -17.51
N PRO A 747 20.72 16.44 -18.19
CA PRO A 747 21.97 16.05 -17.53
C PRO A 747 22.67 17.25 -16.89
N TRP A 748 22.71 17.29 -15.55
CA TRP A 748 23.53 18.25 -14.80
C TRP A 748 24.99 17.75 -14.69
N GLY A 749 25.19 16.43 -14.63
CA GLY A 749 26.51 15.78 -14.69
C GLY A 749 26.79 15.12 -16.04
N VAL A 750 28.05 15.07 -16.45
CA VAL A 750 28.47 14.54 -17.77
C VAL A 750 28.34 13.01 -17.90
N TYR A 751 28.17 12.28 -16.79
CA TYR A 751 27.85 10.84 -16.77
C TYR A 751 26.45 10.57 -16.17
N SER A 752 25.56 11.57 -16.21
CA SER A 752 24.24 11.56 -15.56
C SER A 752 23.45 10.27 -15.83
N ARG A 753 22.89 9.66 -14.77
CA ARG A 753 22.21 8.35 -14.84
C ARG A 753 20.81 8.43 -14.23
N VAL A 754 19.79 8.25 -15.06
CA VAL A 754 18.37 8.27 -14.66
C VAL A 754 17.60 7.18 -15.41
N ILE A 755 16.94 6.28 -14.68
CA ILE A 755 16.14 5.19 -15.24
C ILE A 755 14.70 5.33 -14.75
N PHE A 756 13.74 5.37 -15.69
CA PHE A 756 12.32 5.18 -15.39
C PHE A 756 11.89 3.77 -15.78
N ALA A 757 11.41 2.99 -14.82
CA ALA A 757 10.95 1.62 -14.99
C ALA A 757 9.51 1.44 -14.51
N PHE A 758 8.68 0.73 -15.29
CA PHE A 758 7.27 0.45 -14.99
C PHE A 758 6.45 1.70 -14.60
N THR A 759 6.87 2.88 -15.07
CA THR A 759 6.35 4.17 -14.61
C THR A 759 5.24 4.65 -15.55
N TYR A 760 4.12 5.11 -14.96
CA TYR A 760 3.03 5.71 -15.72
C TYR A 760 3.32 7.18 -16.07
N MET A 761 3.15 7.54 -17.35
CA MET A 761 3.42 8.85 -17.92
C MET A 761 2.19 9.35 -18.72
N PRO A 762 1.45 10.36 -18.23
CA PRO A 762 0.38 11.01 -19.00
C PRO A 762 0.95 11.95 -20.08
N ASN A 763 0.09 12.46 -20.96
CA ASN A 763 0.43 13.30 -22.13
C ASN A 763 0.93 14.73 -21.79
N ILE A 764 1.57 14.88 -20.64
CA ILE A 764 2.34 16.07 -20.24
C ILE A 764 3.83 15.91 -20.54
N ILE A 765 4.33 14.67 -20.60
CA ILE A 765 5.72 14.40 -20.95
C ILE A 765 5.89 14.71 -22.43
N LEU A 766 6.76 15.69 -22.72
CA LEU A 766 7.03 16.14 -24.08
C LEU A 766 7.60 14.99 -24.93
N PRO A 767 7.32 14.92 -26.25
CA PRO A 767 7.67 13.75 -27.07
C PRO A 767 9.17 13.39 -27.05
N GLN A 768 10.05 14.39 -27.02
CA GLN A 768 11.50 14.21 -26.90
C GLN A 768 11.93 13.55 -25.57
N GLY A 769 11.07 13.59 -24.54
CA GLY A 769 11.22 12.97 -23.23
C GLY A 769 12.23 13.65 -22.32
N TRP A 770 13.36 14.07 -22.87
CA TRP A 770 14.50 14.62 -22.14
C TRP A 770 14.95 15.95 -22.77
N ASN A 771 15.69 16.75 -22.02
CA ASN A 771 16.42 17.89 -22.54
C ASN A 771 17.94 17.65 -22.40
N ASP A 772 18.71 18.21 -23.33
CA ASP A 772 20.16 18.08 -23.49
C ASP A 772 21.01 18.92 -22.53
N TRP A 773 20.41 19.88 -21.79
CA TRP A 773 21.12 20.94 -21.07
C TRP A 773 22.01 21.83 -21.99
N GLY A 774 21.83 21.77 -23.31
CA GLY A 774 22.70 22.44 -24.29
C GLY A 774 24.06 21.77 -24.53
N ASN A 775 24.23 20.50 -24.11
CA ASN A 775 25.44 19.73 -24.35
C ASN A 775 25.56 19.25 -25.81
N SER A 776 26.80 19.00 -26.27
CA SER A 776 27.05 18.37 -27.58
C SER A 776 26.69 16.88 -27.59
N ALA A 777 26.58 16.29 -28.79
CA ALA A 777 26.34 14.85 -28.95
C ALA A 777 27.43 13.99 -28.25
N ASP A 778 28.69 14.41 -28.30
CA ASP A 778 29.80 13.72 -27.63
C ASP A 778 29.63 13.73 -26.10
N GLN A 779 29.25 14.88 -25.52
CA GLN A 779 28.97 15.02 -24.09
C GLN A 779 27.72 14.24 -23.64
N LEU A 780 26.79 13.98 -24.56
CA LEU A 780 25.56 13.20 -24.30
C LEU A 780 25.79 11.69 -24.44
N SER A 781 26.86 11.26 -25.12
CA SER A 781 27.19 9.83 -25.29
C SER A 781 27.42 9.09 -23.96
N SER A 782 27.97 9.80 -22.97
CA SER A 782 28.25 9.33 -21.60
C SER A 782 27.04 9.38 -20.65
N VAL A 783 25.94 10.01 -21.04
CA VAL A 783 24.69 10.08 -20.26
C VAL A 783 23.91 8.77 -20.43
N TYR A 784 23.43 8.20 -19.31
CA TYR A 784 22.66 6.96 -19.28
C TYR A 784 21.21 7.23 -18.85
N TYR A 785 20.41 7.76 -19.79
CA TYR A 785 18.99 8.04 -19.60
C TYR A 785 18.13 6.95 -20.25
N GLY A 786 17.37 6.22 -19.44
CA GLY A 786 16.69 4.99 -19.85
C GLY A 786 15.21 4.94 -19.49
N GLN A 787 14.41 4.29 -20.34
CA GLN A 787 13.01 3.94 -20.08
C GLN A 787 12.80 2.42 -20.26
N TYR A 788 12.19 1.76 -19.28
CA TYR A 788 11.84 0.34 -19.34
C TYR A 788 10.37 0.11 -19.00
N LYS A 789 9.62 -0.55 -19.88
CA LYS A 789 8.20 -0.95 -19.69
C LYS A 789 7.29 0.15 -19.08
N CYS A 790 7.56 1.42 -19.39
CA CYS A 790 6.73 2.55 -18.97
C CYS A 790 5.41 2.60 -19.77
N SER A 791 4.37 3.22 -19.20
CA SER A 791 2.99 3.14 -19.71
C SER A 791 2.29 4.50 -19.75
N GLY A 792 1.17 4.58 -20.46
CA GLY A 792 0.43 5.83 -20.68
C GLY A 792 0.93 6.65 -21.88
N PRO A 793 0.15 7.65 -22.34
CA PRO A 793 0.40 8.35 -23.61
C PRO A 793 1.68 9.19 -23.64
N GLY A 794 2.22 9.58 -22.49
CA GLY A 794 3.52 10.27 -22.39
C GLY A 794 4.73 9.34 -22.50
N ALA A 795 4.54 8.02 -22.37
CA ALA A 795 5.64 7.03 -22.41
C ALA A 795 6.09 6.66 -23.84
N VAL A 796 5.41 7.15 -24.88
CA VAL A 796 5.70 6.82 -26.28
C VAL A 796 7.13 7.21 -26.65
N THR A 797 7.94 6.22 -27.07
CA THR A 797 9.38 6.38 -27.28
C THR A 797 9.78 6.84 -28.69
N SER A 798 8.89 6.73 -29.68
CA SER A 798 9.18 6.95 -31.11
C SER A 798 9.50 8.40 -31.54
N LYS A 799 9.52 9.34 -30.60
CA LYS A 799 9.93 10.74 -30.80
C LYS A 799 10.92 11.23 -29.74
N ARG A 800 11.52 10.31 -28.97
CA ARG A 800 12.55 10.63 -27.97
C ARG A 800 13.83 11.13 -28.64
N VAL A 801 14.66 11.84 -27.88
CA VAL A 801 16.02 12.18 -28.31
C VAL A 801 16.87 10.92 -28.53
N ASP A 802 17.66 10.91 -29.61
CA ASP A 802 18.39 9.72 -30.10
C ASP A 802 19.45 9.19 -29.11
N TRP A 803 19.93 10.04 -28.19
CA TRP A 803 20.87 9.67 -27.13
C TRP A 803 20.22 9.03 -25.89
N SER A 804 18.89 9.00 -25.82
CA SER A 804 18.13 8.33 -24.76
C SER A 804 17.78 6.89 -25.14
N ARG A 805 17.72 6.00 -24.14
CA ARG A 805 17.62 4.55 -24.36
C ARG A 805 16.23 4.01 -24.04
N VAL A 806 15.78 3.07 -24.86
CA VAL A 806 14.68 2.15 -24.54
C VAL A 806 15.35 0.85 -24.11
N LEU A 807 15.30 0.55 -22.81
CA LEU A 807 16.12 -0.52 -22.22
C LEU A 807 15.54 -1.91 -22.54
N THR A 808 16.40 -2.90 -22.73
CA THR A 808 16.00 -4.32 -22.67
C THR A 808 15.73 -4.76 -21.23
N SER A 809 15.26 -6.00 -21.04
CA SER A 809 15.12 -6.61 -19.71
C SER A 809 16.47 -6.73 -18.98
N GLU A 810 17.54 -7.00 -19.71
CA GLU A 810 18.89 -7.27 -19.22
C GLU A 810 19.59 -5.96 -18.84
N GLU A 811 19.42 -4.92 -19.66
CA GLU A 811 19.89 -3.56 -19.35
C GLU A 811 19.15 -2.95 -18.14
N ALA A 812 17.85 -3.24 -18.01
CA ALA A 812 17.04 -2.73 -16.91
C ALA A 812 17.28 -3.49 -15.59
N ALA A 813 17.58 -4.79 -15.64
CA ALA A 813 17.71 -5.68 -14.47
C ALA A 813 18.49 -5.10 -13.27
N PRO A 814 19.71 -4.53 -13.42
CA PRO A 814 20.44 -3.98 -12.27
C PRO A 814 19.76 -2.75 -11.64
N PHE A 815 18.99 -1.98 -12.42
CA PHE A 815 18.39 -0.71 -11.99
C PHE A 815 16.94 -0.82 -11.48
N ILE A 816 16.28 -1.98 -11.64
CA ILE A 816 14.87 -2.20 -11.26
C ILE A 816 14.70 -2.93 -9.92
N THR A 817 15.75 -3.02 -9.12
CA THR A 817 15.71 -3.66 -7.79
C THR A 817 16.36 -2.76 -6.73
N LYS A 818 16.01 -3.00 -5.46
CA LYS A 818 16.66 -2.36 -4.30
C LYS A 818 18.18 -2.64 -4.22
N ASP A 819 18.70 -3.62 -4.96
CA ASP A 819 20.13 -3.92 -4.96
C ASP A 819 20.96 -2.84 -5.66
N SER A 820 20.33 -2.02 -6.52
CA SER A 820 20.92 -0.81 -7.13
C SER A 820 21.41 0.25 -6.14
N ILE A 821 21.09 0.08 -4.85
CA ILE A 821 21.45 0.96 -3.72
C ILE A 821 21.89 0.15 -2.50
N ASP A 822 22.33 -1.11 -2.67
CA ASP A 822 22.61 -2.09 -1.60
C ASP A 822 21.44 -2.31 -0.61
N GLY A 823 20.20 -2.02 -1.00
CA GLY A 823 19.09 -1.79 -0.07
C GLY A 823 18.80 -2.95 0.89
N LYS A 824 19.04 -4.20 0.48
CA LYS A 824 18.91 -5.39 1.34
C LYS A 824 19.82 -5.35 2.58
N ALA A 825 20.96 -4.66 2.51
CA ALA A 825 21.95 -4.60 3.59
C ALA A 825 21.63 -3.55 4.67
N TRP A 826 20.72 -2.60 4.39
CA TRP A 826 20.51 -1.44 5.28
C TRP A 826 19.07 -0.95 5.46
N ILE A 827 18.13 -1.31 4.56
CA ILE A 827 16.72 -0.89 4.68
C ILE A 827 16.08 -1.62 5.87
N ARG A 828 16.13 -0.95 7.03
CA ARG A 828 15.76 -1.50 8.33
C ARG A 828 14.26 -1.40 8.62
N ALA A 829 13.73 -2.44 9.25
CA ALA A 829 12.34 -2.48 9.71
C ALA A 829 12.03 -1.40 10.76
N ALA A 830 10.73 -1.11 10.97
CA ALA A 830 10.31 -0.20 12.03
C ALA A 830 10.54 -0.81 13.43
N PRO A 831 10.94 0.00 14.44
CA PRO A 831 11.05 -0.48 15.82
C PRO A 831 9.76 -1.11 16.33
N THR A 832 9.87 -2.30 16.94
CA THR A 832 8.73 -3.06 17.46
C THR A 832 8.30 -2.60 18.86
N SER A 833 9.19 -1.91 19.57
CA SER A 833 9.01 -1.45 20.95
C SER A 833 9.71 -0.11 21.18
N PHE A 834 9.34 0.57 22.27
CA PHE A 834 9.87 1.88 22.64
C PHE A 834 10.29 1.92 24.11
N LYS A 835 11.45 2.52 24.39
CA LYS A 835 11.93 2.90 25.73
C LYS A 835 11.89 4.43 25.87
N LYS A 836 11.46 4.96 27.02
CA LYS A 836 11.82 6.35 27.39
C LYS A 836 13.26 6.34 27.88
N LYS A 837 14.05 7.35 27.50
CA LYS A 837 15.39 7.61 28.02
C LYS A 837 15.43 9.09 28.40
N ALA A 838 15.83 9.40 29.63
CA ALA A 838 16.11 10.77 30.01
C ALA A 838 17.44 11.18 29.35
N PHE A 839 17.37 12.01 28.32
CA PHE A 839 18.52 12.86 27.99
C PHE A 839 18.63 13.90 29.12
N PRO A 840 19.83 14.15 29.66
CA PRO A 840 19.97 15.13 30.74
C PRO A 840 19.53 16.51 30.22
N PRO A 841 18.81 17.32 31.02
CA PRO A 841 18.52 18.69 30.64
C PRO A 841 19.83 19.45 30.44
N LYS A 842 19.89 20.30 29.41
CA LYS A 842 20.99 21.26 29.26
C LYS A 842 20.90 22.29 30.39
N ASN A 843 22.04 22.62 30.98
CA ASN A 843 22.24 23.85 31.76
C ASN A 843 22.30 25.06 30.82
#